data_AF-A0AAD4FBX6-F1
#
_entry.id   AF-A0AAD4FBX6-F1
#
_cell.length_a   1.000
_cell.length_b   1.000
_cell.length_c   1.000
_cell.angle_alpha   90.00
_cell.angle_beta   90.00
_cell.angle_gamma   90.00
#
_symmetry.space_group_name_H-M   'P 1'
#
loop_
_entity.id
_entity.type
_entity.pdbx_description
1 polymer ?
#
loop_
_entity_poly.entity_id
_entity_poly.type
_entity_poly.pdbx_seq_one_letter_code
_entity_poly.pdbx_strand_id
1 'polypeptide(L)'
;MLPALHHECTRVPVTALASCGALLIAAEGPFLRFHHAKGSRYISSQRVFKAQAVHGIRVCSGENDHTTKLVIWGGRLVRALEIHLAGQVGAQSLSLCFSNVAKASDWILDLAPRPKRLDDDAQYHNGSCVAVTAHNALVQVKIERSQSDTNQNTNRIHLSVSDLTSSSRSILYSAHLFWEDLDRVLVAAGTAFGEIIYWSWCDNSHDGPASRIHRVFLGHEGSIFGVQVSEELPADRCQRLRRVVASCSDDRTIRIWDVSDVVTSATTSEADDNDQEVLRTRHTGFTNEAFDSDEFNSSNCLAIGWGHLSRVWSVRFLEASPCNGSLLLQSAGEDATARTWELMPNPGGSTNFPYKLLELDCAGHHSGKNLWSTIVSDISNGVQQVIAGGADSKLTATPLIRVLQTQKDQHSTIAEYTVNNILSWAHAAETSPNTAGPMQVTKSSKKAEFFRSYCFVDETSFLLTTNSGNVLVGTLSSSKAPTQSSLLSNSTLLDQRDDLSGYSVCTSGSRPGFAYVAGNRGSIYVYSKTSATLTNLHAVGSKIGDMFAAEGAEPDGPDSTVLLVTLVGQGEARLLYIDPDCGTNVLRIVQIPMADSLAGSVITSMAYVRASGRSFVIVGFRHGSIALFDIHKGGEGGDEATLIRVIEKAHGAEAVTSLVWHPSSEVATIGYLFSVGRDGRLGVHQLDSSADVIDLVHDLALPFGPNIEGLYFQDNRIIIHGFSSKKWYLYDVTSEEEVMSIDTGGAHRSWAFRPHSSIGGTLVWTRASSMHIFSQTGANHAVVRSGGHGREIKAVAVLAKANSGSRRLIATGAEDTDIKIFEYVEEDIVCRRTIRKHTTGIQHLQWSHNGEYLFSSGGCEEFYVWRIHDLSISALDIGVVCEHVYMPESEHADLRLMSFDVITSGSANTITMVFSDSSIKVYRFDPTAAVKWQPLAKGLYFTSCLTQCMFLSTTKILTAGTDGHAVVWPLATETEELLGELPGSALQLAWHHPARIHQNSSKAMTCHPVDADTWLVVSGGDDGSLACILARSASSHSPASPATSYVSPPILVSRAHGSAVTSCSLLGHKSRILLVTSGNDEWIRLWEMVIRKTDDEVGAGTSKEPEDALRIQRLDKIKTNVADVSSMAVLDGGDDVRDARVLICGVGMEVVRIAL
;
A
#
# COMPACT_ATOMS: atom_id res chain seq x y z
N MET A 1 18.74 33.16 -18.61
CA MET A 1 18.78 33.41 -17.16
C MET A 1 19.67 32.33 -16.54
N LEU A 2 20.15 32.48 -15.30
CA LEU A 2 20.78 31.34 -14.62
C LEU A 2 19.70 30.30 -14.32
N PRO A 3 19.96 29.00 -14.55
CA PRO A 3 18.99 27.97 -14.22
C PRO A 3 18.60 28.00 -12.74
N ALA A 4 17.32 27.79 -12.44
CA ALA A 4 16.78 27.86 -11.09
C ALA A 4 15.98 26.59 -10.73
N LEU A 5 16.12 26.15 -9.48
CA LEU A 5 15.45 24.96 -8.96
C LEU A 5 14.12 25.31 -8.27
N HIS A 6 13.05 24.58 -8.61
CA HIS A 6 11.71 24.76 -8.04
C HIS A 6 11.09 23.41 -7.66
N HIS A 7 10.43 23.34 -6.49
CA HIS A 7 9.59 22.19 -6.14
C HIS A 7 8.32 22.23 -7.00
N GLU A 8 7.97 21.10 -7.61
CA GLU A 8 6.76 20.97 -8.44
C GLU A 8 5.76 19.99 -7.81
N CYS A 9 6.20 18.78 -7.47
CA CYS A 9 5.35 17.77 -6.85
C CYS A 9 6.06 17.09 -5.68
N THR A 10 5.43 17.03 -4.51
CA THR A 10 5.98 16.40 -3.30
C THR A 10 5.03 15.33 -2.79
N ARG A 11 5.58 14.13 -2.54
CA ARG A 11 4.89 12.92 -2.05
C ARG A 11 5.74 12.31 -0.94
N VAL A 12 5.55 12.79 0.29
CA VAL A 12 6.34 12.42 1.47
C VAL A 12 5.39 12.01 2.61
N PRO A 13 5.89 11.43 3.72
CA PRO A 13 5.04 10.99 4.82
C PRO A 13 4.04 12.04 5.30
N VAL A 14 2.81 11.61 5.60
CA VAL A 14 1.77 12.47 6.18
C VAL A 14 1.95 12.52 7.70
N THR A 15 2.65 13.53 8.19
CA THR A 15 3.09 13.63 9.58
C THR A 15 2.06 14.25 10.52
N ALA A 16 1.08 14.99 10.00
CA ALA A 16 0.01 15.56 10.81
C ALA A 16 -1.28 15.75 10.00
N LEU A 17 -2.41 15.68 10.70
CA LEU A 17 -3.75 15.86 10.15
C LEU A 17 -4.56 16.80 11.04
N ALA A 18 -5.46 17.57 10.45
CA ALA A 18 -6.49 18.33 11.17
C ALA A 18 -7.78 18.39 10.35
N SER A 19 -8.92 18.35 11.03
CA SER A 19 -10.23 18.62 10.45
C SER A 19 -10.79 19.90 11.05
N CYS A 20 -11.32 20.79 10.22
CA CYS A 20 -11.96 22.01 10.67
C CYS A 20 -13.09 22.42 9.71
N GLY A 21 -14.33 22.30 10.19
CA GLY A 21 -15.51 22.64 9.39
C GLY A 21 -15.54 21.87 8.07
N ALA A 22 -15.54 22.60 6.95
CA ALA A 22 -15.52 22.01 5.61
C ALA A 22 -14.14 21.55 5.11
N LEU A 23 -13.06 21.72 5.87
CA LEU A 23 -11.69 21.42 5.45
C LEU A 23 -11.08 20.23 6.17
N LEU A 24 -10.43 19.37 5.39
CA LEU A 24 -9.44 18.40 5.84
C LEU A 24 -8.05 18.92 5.45
N ILE A 25 -7.14 18.97 6.42
CA ILE A 25 -5.78 19.49 6.25
C ILE A 25 -4.78 18.37 6.52
N ALA A 26 -3.91 18.11 5.56
CA ALA A 26 -2.83 17.15 5.67
C ALA A 26 -1.47 17.83 5.58
N ALA A 27 -0.57 17.52 6.50
CA ALA A 27 0.81 17.96 6.47
C ALA A 27 1.69 16.94 5.77
N GLU A 28 2.41 17.38 4.72
CA GLU A 28 3.37 16.58 3.99
C GLU A 28 4.68 17.36 3.88
N GLY A 29 5.69 16.95 4.65
CA GLY A 29 6.91 17.73 4.78
C GLY A 29 6.57 19.16 5.24
N PRO A 30 7.10 20.22 4.59
CA PRO A 30 6.84 21.60 4.98
C PRO A 30 5.55 22.18 4.38
N PHE A 31 4.68 21.37 3.79
CA PHE A 31 3.45 21.82 3.11
C PHE A 31 2.20 21.43 3.88
N LEU A 32 1.18 22.30 3.82
CA LEU A 32 -0.19 21.95 4.16
C LEU A 32 -0.99 21.76 2.88
N ARG A 33 -1.65 20.61 2.74
CA ARG A 33 -2.61 20.32 1.67
C ARG A 33 -4.02 20.41 2.21
N PHE A 34 -4.89 21.05 1.44
CA PHE A 34 -6.28 21.30 1.80
C PHE A 34 -7.19 20.47 0.91
N HIS A 35 -8.08 19.70 1.55
CA HIS A 35 -9.11 18.89 0.93
C HIS A 35 -10.49 19.30 1.46
N HIS A 36 -11.53 19.08 0.68
CA HIS A 36 -12.90 19.24 1.16
C HIS A 36 -13.27 18.06 2.08
N ALA A 37 -13.66 18.32 3.33
CA ALA A 37 -13.89 17.27 4.34
C ALA A 37 -14.96 16.23 3.93
N LYS A 38 -16.02 16.66 3.22
CA LYS A 38 -17.12 15.77 2.80
C LYS A 38 -16.82 15.00 1.51
N GLY A 39 -16.05 15.60 0.61
CA GLY A 39 -15.90 15.10 -0.77
C GLY A 39 -14.48 14.65 -1.09
N SER A 40 -13.55 14.81 -0.15
CA SER A 40 -12.12 14.49 -0.27
C SER A 40 -11.38 15.18 -1.41
N ARG A 41 -12.06 16.09 -2.14
CA ARG A 41 -11.54 16.82 -3.29
C ARG A 41 -10.40 17.73 -2.87
N TYR A 42 -9.27 17.63 -3.56
CA TYR A 42 -8.13 18.54 -3.41
C TYR A 42 -8.52 19.99 -3.75
N ILE A 43 -8.02 20.94 -2.97
CA ILE A 43 -8.25 22.38 -3.14
C ILE A 43 -6.95 23.10 -3.49
N SER A 44 -5.94 23.00 -2.62
CA SER A 44 -4.63 23.63 -2.84
C SER A 44 -3.56 23.06 -1.89
N SER A 45 -2.29 23.37 -2.16
CA SER A 45 -1.14 23.06 -1.31
C SER A 45 -0.33 24.33 -1.05
N GLN A 46 0.14 24.53 0.18
CA GLN A 46 0.80 25.76 0.61
C GLN A 46 2.00 25.46 1.49
N ARG A 47 3.15 26.05 1.15
CA ARG A 47 4.40 25.88 1.89
C ARG A 47 4.40 26.74 3.14
N VAL A 48 4.46 26.11 4.31
CA VAL A 48 4.39 26.80 5.61
C VAL A 48 5.74 26.94 6.31
N PHE A 49 6.70 26.07 6.02
CA PHE A 49 8.08 26.19 6.47
C PHE A 49 9.06 26.14 5.30
N LYS A 50 10.28 26.64 5.51
CA LYS A 50 11.30 26.61 4.44
C LYS A 50 11.73 25.18 4.10
N ALA A 51 11.81 24.27 5.06
CA ALA A 51 12.20 22.87 4.80
C ALA A 51 11.79 21.90 5.93
N GLN A 52 11.52 22.42 7.12
CA GLN A 52 11.14 21.60 8.27
C GLN A 52 9.76 20.98 8.04
N ALA A 53 9.65 19.67 8.28
CA ALA A 53 8.36 18.98 8.26
C ALA A 53 7.44 19.47 9.38
N VAL A 54 6.14 19.57 9.09
CA VAL A 54 5.11 19.91 10.07
C VAL A 54 4.78 18.66 10.89
N HIS A 55 5.03 18.66 12.19
CA HIS A 55 4.74 17.51 13.07
C HIS A 55 3.41 17.63 13.79
N GLY A 56 2.79 18.81 13.82
CA GLY A 56 1.47 18.97 14.42
C GLY A 56 0.72 20.21 13.97
N ILE A 57 -0.60 20.09 14.04
CA ILE A 57 -1.58 21.10 13.64
C ILE A 57 -2.63 21.17 14.76
N ARG A 58 -2.94 22.38 15.24
CA ARG A 58 -4.00 22.62 16.22
C ARG A 58 -4.93 23.73 15.75
N VAL A 59 -6.23 23.46 15.85
CA VAL A 59 -7.29 24.41 15.53
C VAL A 59 -7.59 25.23 16.78
N CYS A 60 -7.45 26.55 16.71
CA CYS A 60 -7.62 27.44 17.87
C CYS A 60 -9.03 28.05 17.97
N SER A 61 -9.72 28.21 16.84
CA SER A 61 -11.13 28.60 16.81
C SER A 61 -11.75 28.22 15.46
N GLY A 62 -12.88 27.51 15.50
CA GLY A 62 -13.69 27.17 14.33
C GLY A 62 -14.81 28.20 14.08
N GLU A 63 -14.96 28.58 12.82
CA GLU A 63 -16.14 29.20 12.18
C GLU A 63 -16.93 30.28 12.94
N ASN A 64 -16.25 31.25 13.56
CA ASN A 64 -16.85 32.60 13.65
C ASN A 64 -16.40 33.37 12.40
N ASP A 65 -17.36 33.74 11.54
CA ASP A 65 -17.15 34.64 10.37
C ASP A 65 -16.27 34.05 9.24
N HIS A 66 -16.49 32.77 8.86
CA HIS A 66 -15.82 32.09 7.73
C HIS A 66 -14.28 32.04 7.83
N THR A 67 -13.76 32.24 9.04
CA THR A 67 -12.32 32.33 9.31
C THR A 67 -11.91 31.25 10.30
N THR A 68 -10.96 30.40 9.90
CA THR A 68 -10.37 29.36 10.74
C THR A 68 -8.97 29.76 11.17
N LYS A 69 -8.69 29.68 12.48
CA LYS A 69 -7.37 29.99 13.03
C LYS A 69 -6.65 28.70 13.44
N LEU A 70 -5.42 28.53 12.98
CA LEU A 70 -4.59 27.36 13.25
C LEU A 70 -3.23 27.78 13.78
N VAL A 71 -2.64 26.92 14.61
CA VAL A 71 -1.22 26.95 14.95
C VAL A 71 -0.59 25.64 14.50
N ILE A 72 0.55 25.75 13.84
CA ILE A 72 1.32 24.62 13.33
C ILE A 72 2.73 24.65 13.91
N TRP A 73 3.31 23.47 14.10
CA TRP A 73 4.70 23.33 14.53
C TRP A 73 5.41 22.20 13.80
N GLY A 74 6.73 22.33 13.75
CA GLY A 74 7.63 21.37 13.12
C GLY A 74 9.01 21.54 13.70
N GLY A 75 9.55 20.48 14.30
CA GLY A 75 10.77 20.56 15.10
C GLY A 75 10.67 21.64 16.17
N ARG A 76 11.49 22.70 16.05
CA ARG A 76 11.48 23.87 16.96
C ARG A 76 10.70 25.07 16.41
N LEU A 77 10.14 24.97 15.21
CA LEU A 77 9.51 26.08 14.51
C LEU A 77 8.01 26.11 14.78
N VAL A 78 7.45 27.30 14.95
CA VAL A 78 6.02 27.54 15.17
C VAL A 78 5.53 28.63 14.22
N ARG A 79 4.32 28.48 13.70
CA ARG A 79 3.66 29.48 12.86
C ARG A 79 2.14 29.47 13.08
N ALA A 80 1.52 30.64 13.06
CA ALA A 80 0.07 30.78 13.04
C ALA A 80 -0.44 31.06 11.62
N LEU A 81 -1.64 30.57 11.34
CA LEU A 81 -2.32 30.68 10.06
C LEU A 81 -3.78 31.07 10.28
N GLU A 82 -4.27 32.07 9.55
CA GLU A 82 -5.68 32.36 9.38
C GLU A 82 -6.11 31.94 7.97
N ILE A 83 -7.17 31.13 7.88
CA ILE A 83 -7.77 30.64 6.64
C ILE A 83 -9.11 31.32 6.47
N HIS A 84 -9.33 32.02 5.37
CA HIS A 84 -10.65 32.54 5.02
C HIS A 84 -11.20 31.76 3.83
N LEU A 85 -12.38 31.16 4.00
CA LEU A 85 -13.15 30.55 2.91
C LEU A 85 -14.00 31.61 2.21
N ALA A 86 -13.75 31.88 0.93
CA ALA A 86 -14.61 32.72 0.11
C ALA A 86 -15.51 31.89 -0.81
N GLY A 87 -16.83 32.17 -0.81
CA GLY A 87 -17.75 31.90 -1.93
C GLY A 87 -18.70 30.70 -1.85
N GLN A 88 -19.94 30.90 -2.37
CA GLN A 88 -20.98 29.90 -2.63
C GLN A 88 -20.59 28.87 -3.72
N VAL A 89 -21.34 27.75 -3.75
CA VAL A 89 -21.26 26.54 -4.59
C VAL A 89 -20.56 26.74 -5.96
N GLY A 90 -19.36 26.17 -6.11
CA GLY A 90 -18.71 25.94 -7.42
C GLY A 90 -17.20 26.19 -7.46
N ALA A 91 -16.71 27.24 -6.80
CA ALA A 91 -15.28 27.60 -6.78
C ALA A 91 -14.88 28.21 -5.44
N GLN A 92 -14.63 27.38 -4.43
CA GLN A 92 -14.05 27.83 -3.16
C GLN A 92 -12.59 28.20 -3.36
N SER A 93 -12.26 29.50 -3.32
CA SER A 93 -10.88 29.97 -3.25
C SER A 93 -10.49 30.17 -1.78
N LEU A 94 -9.37 29.56 -1.36
CA LEU A 94 -8.80 29.76 -0.03
C LEU A 94 -7.88 30.97 -0.04
N SER A 95 -8.08 31.91 0.90
CA SER A 95 -7.09 32.96 1.18
C SER A 95 -6.43 32.72 2.54
N LEU A 96 -5.11 32.81 2.57
CA LEU A 96 -4.29 32.47 3.73
C LEU A 96 -3.51 33.69 4.22
N CYS A 97 -3.57 33.96 5.52
CA CYS A 97 -2.74 34.95 6.18
C CYS A 97 -1.79 34.26 7.17
N PHE A 98 -0.49 34.47 6.97
CA PHE A 98 0.54 33.82 7.77
C PHE A 98 1.18 34.77 8.78
N SER A 99 1.57 34.25 9.95
CA SER A 99 2.48 34.93 10.86
C SER A 99 3.95 34.81 10.40
N ASN A 100 4.84 35.51 11.11
CA ASN A 100 6.26 35.17 11.13
C ASN A 100 6.47 33.73 11.66
N VAL A 101 7.61 33.13 11.31
CA VAL A 101 8.05 31.86 11.90
C VAL A 101 8.81 32.18 13.19
N ALA A 102 8.33 31.70 14.32
CA ALA A 102 9.07 31.78 15.58
C ALA A 102 9.78 30.46 15.89
N LYS A 103 10.76 30.52 16.79
CA LYS A 103 11.60 29.39 17.16
C LYS A 103 11.55 29.21 18.68
N ALA A 104 11.16 28.01 19.12
CA ALA A 104 11.25 27.60 20.51
C ALA A 104 12.69 27.23 20.89
N SER A 105 12.95 27.17 22.20
CA SER A 105 14.24 26.76 22.78
C SER A 105 14.63 25.34 22.33
N ASP A 106 13.65 24.44 22.19
CA ASP A 106 13.84 23.03 21.88
C ASP A 106 12.72 22.45 20.98
N TRP A 107 12.80 21.16 20.61
CA TRP A 107 11.83 20.45 19.79
C TRP A 107 10.47 20.37 20.49
N ILE A 108 9.39 20.72 19.79
CA ILE A 108 8.03 20.73 20.33
C ILE A 108 7.37 19.37 20.06
N LEU A 109 6.84 18.74 21.10
CA LEU A 109 6.13 17.47 21.02
C LEU A 109 4.62 17.67 20.90
N ASP A 110 4.05 18.58 21.70
CA ASP A 110 2.63 18.92 21.65
C ASP A 110 2.41 20.41 21.94
N LEU A 111 1.28 20.93 21.46
CA LEU A 111 0.85 22.32 21.65
C LEU A 111 -0.66 22.34 21.89
N ALA A 112 -1.10 23.11 22.88
CA ALA A 112 -2.51 23.28 23.22
C ALA A 112 -2.90 24.77 23.27
N PRO A 113 -3.93 25.21 22.52
CA PRO A 113 -4.45 26.57 22.65
C PRO A 113 -5.12 26.76 24.00
N ARG A 114 -4.95 27.95 24.60
CA ARG A 114 -5.60 28.30 25.87
C ARG A 114 -7.12 28.43 25.66
N PRO A 115 -7.97 27.88 26.54
CA PRO A 115 -9.42 28.04 26.45
C PRO A 115 -9.81 29.53 26.57
N LYS A 116 -10.90 29.93 25.89
CA LYS A 116 -11.37 31.33 25.87
C LYS A 116 -12.31 31.63 27.05
N ARG A 117 -12.24 32.84 27.61
CA ARG A 117 -13.32 33.39 28.45
C ARG A 117 -14.42 33.97 27.55
N LEU A 118 -15.68 33.70 27.87
CA LEU A 118 -16.84 34.21 27.11
C LEU A 118 -16.98 35.74 27.17
N ASP A 119 -16.40 36.40 28.19
CA ASP A 119 -16.62 37.83 28.50
C ASP A 119 -15.47 38.78 28.08
N ASP A 120 -14.43 38.29 27.37
CA ASP A 120 -13.19 39.05 27.13
C ASP A 120 -12.95 39.35 25.63
N ASP A 121 -13.45 40.50 25.16
CA ASP A 121 -13.30 40.98 23.78
C ASP A 121 -11.82 41.15 23.35
N ALA A 122 -10.89 41.32 24.29
CA ALA A 122 -9.46 41.41 24.00
C ALA A 122 -8.86 40.08 23.48
N GLN A 123 -9.45 38.93 23.83
CA GLN A 123 -9.02 37.60 23.38
C GLN A 123 -9.42 37.28 21.93
N TYR A 124 -10.24 38.12 21.29
CA TYR A 124 -10.47 38.05 19.84
C TYR A 124 -9.25 38.53 19.03
N HIS A 125 -8.45 39.42 19.62
CA HIS A 125 -7.29 40.04 19.00
C HIS A 125 -5.97 39.35 19.38
N ASN A 126 -5.84 38.86 20.62
CA ASN A 126 -4.64 38.18 21.09
C ASN A 126 -4.93 36.74 21.54
N GLY A 127 -4.25 35.77 20.93
CA GLY A 127 -4.32 34.34 21.30
C GLY A 127 -3.10 33.91 22.11
N SER A 128 -3.26 32.91 22.98
CA SER A 128 -2.15 32.27 23.69
C SER A 128 -2.26 30.76 23.56
N CYS A 129 -1.13 30.09 23.36
CA CYS A 129 -1.00 28.65 23.43
C CYS A 129 0.16 28.29 24.37
N VAL A 130 0.17 27.05 24.82
CA VAL A 130 1.31 26.45 25.53
C VAL A 130 1.80 25.24 24.75
N ALA A 131 3.10 25.02 24.75
CA ALA A 131 3.73 23.89 24.09
C ALA A 131 4.73 23.22 25.01
N VAL A 132 4.89 21.91 24.87
CA VAL A 132 5.83 21.10 25.65
C VAL A 132 6.98 20.63 24.77
N THR A 133 8.19 20.77 25.28
CA THR A 133 9.41 20.44 24.55
C THR A 133 9.91 19.03 24.83
N ALA A 134 10.85 18.53 24.01
CA ALA A 134 11.47 17.22 24.16
C ALA A 134 12.28 17.08 25.46
N HIS A 135 12.68 18.17 26.10
CA HIS A 135 13.29 18.14 27.44
C HIS A 135 12.29 18.47 28.58
N ASN A 136 10.99 18.26 28.35
CA ASN A 136 9.90 18.45 29.30
C ASN A 136 9.83 19.90 29.88
N ALA A 137 10.09 20.91 29.05
CA ALA A 137 9.84 22.30 29.40
C ALA A 137 8.52 22.78 28.78
N LEU A 138 7.81 23.67 29.48
CA LEU A 138 6.67 24.40 28.92
C LEU A 138 7.14 25.73 28.33
N VAL A 139 6.63 26.05 27.15
CA VAL A 139 6.83 27.33 26.47
C VAL A 139 5.49 27.95 26.11
N GLN A 140 5.38 29.27 26.27
CA GLN A 140 4.21 30.04 25.85
C GLN A 140 4.39 30.52 24.42
N VAL A 141 3.34 30.39 23.62
CA VAL A 141 3.23 30.94 22.27
C VAL A 141 2.16 32.03 22.30
N LYS A 142 2.58 33.30 22.19
CA LYS A 142 1.66 34.45 22.11
C LYS A 142 1.44 34.84 20.65
N ILE A 143 0.19 35.09 20.29
CA ILE A 143 -0.27 35.46 18.96
C ILE A 143 -0.93 36.82 19.07
N GLU A 144 -0.35 37.83 18.43
CA GLU A 144 -0.81 39.22 18.48
C GLU A 144 -1.29 39.68 17.10
N ARG A 145 -2.41 40.39 17.05
CA ARG A 145 -2.98 40.92 15.80
C ARG A 145 -2.83 42.43 15.74
N SER A 146 -2.22 42.94 14.66
CA SER A 146 -2.12 44.39 14.44
C SER A 146 -3.39 44.92 13.74
N GLN A 147 -4.00 45.97 14.30
CA GLN A 147 -5.02 46.77 13.61
C GLN A 147 -4.29 47.73 12.67
N SER A 148 -4.56 47.67 11.37
CA SER A 148 -3.78 48.38 10.34
C SER A 148 -3.98 49.89 10.39
N ASP A 149 -2.88 50.65 10.51
CA ASP A 149 -2.73 51.96 9.86
C ASP A 149 -2.18 51.76 8.44
N THR A 150 -2.79 52.43 7.47
CA THR A 150 -2.49 52.38 6.04
C THR A 150 -1.02 52.64 5.73
N ASN A 151 -0.29 51.63 5.20
CA ASN A 151 0.72 51.74 4.10
C ASN A 151 1.85 50.68 4.06
N GLN A 152 1.80 49.54 4.78
CA GLN A 152 2.78 48.45 4.55
C GLN A 152 2.14 47.06 4.52
N ASN A 153 2.47 46.31 3.47
CA ASN A 153 1.95 44.98 3.13
C ASN A 153 2.65 43.87 3.97
N THR A 154 2.82 44.11 5.28
CA THR A 154 3.58 43.24 6.20
C THR A 154 2.65 42.54 7.20
N ASN A 155 2.91 41.24 7.45
CA ASN A 155 2.12 40.28 8.26
C ASN A 155 1.20 40.90 9.33
N ARG A 156 -0.12 40.68 9.20
CA ARG A 156 -1.15 41.12 10.17
C ARG A 156 -1.12 40.38 11.50
N ILE A 157 -0.39 39.27 11.56
CA ILE A 157 -0.28 38.36 12.71
C ILE A 157 1.19 38.26 13.10
N HIS A 158 1.49 38.53 14.37
CA HIS A 158 2.82 38.40 14.95
C HIS A 158 2.81 37.30 16.03
N LEU A 159 3.87 36.48 16.06
CA LEU A 159 4.00 35.36 16.98
C LEU A 159 5.33 35.45 17.73
N SER A 160 5.27 35.31 19.06
CA SER A 160 6.43 35.29 19.95
C SER A 160 6.40 34.06 20.87
N VAL A 161 7.57 33.53 21.21
CA VAL A 161 7.72 32.36 22.09
C VAL A 161 8.55 32.74 23.31
N SER A 162 8.13 32.31 24.49
CA SER A 162 8.86 32.51 25.76
C SER A 162 8.79 31.27 26.64
N ASP A 163 9.88 30.90 27.29
CA ASP A 163 9.91 29.75 28.20
C ASP A 163 9.11 30.05 29.49
N LEU A 164 8.25 29.11 29.90
CA LEU A 164 7.46 29.19 31.16
C LEU A 164 8.11 28.38 32.29
N THR A 165 8.78 27.28 31.94
CA THR A 165 9.54 26.46 32.89
C THR A 165 10.95 26.22 32.35
N SER A 166 11.88 25.87 33.24
CA SER A 166 13.21 25.42 32.84
C SER A 166 13.15 24.00 32.26
N SER A 167 14.13 23.69 31.40
CA SER A 167 14.36 22.33 30.90
C SER A 167 14.64 21.36 32.04
N SER A 168 13.98 20.20 32.02
CA SER A 168 14.33 19.08 32.89
C SER A 168 15.47 18.26 32.27
N ARG A 169 15.96 17.24 33.00
CA ARG A 169 16.89 16.23 32.45
C ARG A 169 16.19 15.07 31.74
N SER A 170 14.85 15.03 31.72
CA SER A 170 14.11 13.97 31.04
C SER A 170 14.01 14.22 29.55
N ILE A 171 14.38 13.21 28.78
CA ILE A 171 14.19 13.17 27.33
C ILE A 171 12.85 12.51 27.04
N LEU A 172 11.99 13.22 26.33
CA LEU A 172 10.64 12.81 25.97
C LEU A 172 10.59 12.39 24.50
N TYR A 173 9.86 11.31 24.21
CA TYR A 173 9.47 10.95 22.85
C TYR A 173 8.00 11.28 22.56
N SER A 174 7.19 11.44 23.59
CA SER A 174 5.80 11.84 23.47
C SER A 174 5.37 12.71 24.64
N ALA A 175 4.37 13.56 24.40
CA ALA A 175 3.74 14.33 25.44
C ALA A 175 2.31 14.70 25.01
N HIS A 176 1.45 14.95 25.99
CA HIS A 176 0.11 15.49 25.76
C HIS A 176 -0.20 16.60 26.75
N LEU A 177 -0.69 17.72 26.21
CA LEU A 177 -1.13 18.89 26.97
C LEU A 177 -2.66 18.91 27.06
N PHE A 178 -3.16 19.03 28.28
CA PHE A 178 -4.60 19.13 28.54
C PHE A 178 -4.87 20.32 29.47
N TRP A 179 -5.70 21.27 29.05
CA TRP A 179 -6.13 22.38 29.89
C TRP A 179 -7.24 21.90 30.83
N GLU A 180 -6.98 21.88 32.13
CA GLU A 180 -8.00 21.55 33.14
C GLU A 180 -8.84 22.77 33.48
N ASP A 181 -8.20 23.93 33.64
CA ASP A 181 -8.84 25.23 33.87
C ASP A 181 -8.16 26.31 33.01
N LEU A 182 -8.67 27.54 33.02
CA LEU A 182 -8.10 28.66 32.26
C LEU A 182 -6.64 29.00 32.59
N ASP A 183 -6.20 28.67 33.80
CA ASP A 183 -4.87 28.98 34.34
C ASP A 183 -4.08 27.71 34.71
N ARG A 184 -4.57 26.52 34.32
CA ARG A 184 -3.99 25.24 34.74
C ARG A 184 -3.89 24.25 33.59
N VAL A 185 -2.67 23.74 33.38
CA VAL A 185 -2.34 22.78 32.33
C VAL A 185 -1.85 21.49 32.98
N LEU A 186 -2.39 20.37 32.53
CA LEU A 186 -1.91 19.03 32.81
C LEU A 186 -1.00 18.58 31.68
N VAL A 187 0.10 17.93 32.07
CA VAL A 187 1.10 17.39 31.15
C VAL A 187 1.29 15.92 31.47
N ALA A 188 1.02 15.06 30.50
CA ALA A 188 1.47 13.68 30.52
C ALA A 188 2.70 13.58 29.60
N ALA A 189 3.84 13.24 30.16
CA ALA A 189 5.13 13.23 29.47
C ALA A 189 5.69 11.80 29.41
N GLY A 190 5.79 11.24 28.21
CA GLY A 190 6.33 9.91 27.95
C GLY A 190 7.82 9.96 27.68
N THR A 191 8.62 9.32 28.53
CA THR A 191 10.08 9.36 28.45
C THR A 191 10.64 8.32 27.46
N ALA A 192 11.88 8.54 27.03
CA ALA A 192 12.65 7.54 26.28
C ALA A 192 12.94 6.26 27.11
N PHE A 193 12.75 6.30 28.43
CA PHE A 193 13.10 5.22 29.37
C PHE A 193 11.89 4.40 29.85
N GLY A 194 10.72 4.56 29.23
CA GLY A 194 9.51 3.79 29.57
C GLY A 194 8.72 4.32 30.77
N GLU A 195 9.01 5.52 31.21
CA GLU A 195 8.33 6.19 32.32
C GLU A 195 7.29 7.20 31.78
N ILE A 196 6.20 7.38 32.52
CA ILE A 196 5.21 8.42 32.20
C ILE A 196 5.11 9.38 33.39
N ILE A 197 5.51 10.63 33.18
CA ILE A 197 5.49 11.68 34.20
C ILE A 197 4.21 12.48 34.03
N TYR A 198 3.33 12.45 35.04
CA TYR A 198 2.09 13.21 35.08
C TYR A 198 2.26 14.40 36.03
N TRP A 199 2.19 15.61 35.50
CA TRP A 199 2.48 16.84 36.23
C TRP A 199 1.58 18.00 35.76
N SER A 200 1.51 19.08 36.54
CA SER A 200 0.72 20.27 36.19
C SER A 200 1.52 21.55 36.30
N TRP A 201 1.17 22.53 35.48
CA TRP A 201 1.60 23.92 35.60
C TRP A 201 0.40 24.82 35.83
N CYS A 202 0.54 25.79 36.73
CA CYS A 202 -0.51 26.75 37.06
C CYS A 202 0.02 28.17 37.12
N ASP A 203 -0.71 29.13 36.55
CA ASP A 203 -0.40 30.56 36.56
C ASP A 203 -1.42 31.31 37.44
N ASN A 204 -1.34 31.08 38.75
CA ASN A 204 -2.25 31.72 39.70
C ASN A 204 -1.80 33.16 39.99
N SER A 205 -2.71 34.11 39.84
CA SER A 205 -2.47 35.55 40.06
C SER A 205 -2.01 35.92 41.48
N HIS A 206 -2.13 35.02 42.45
CA HIS A 206 -1.79 35.26 43.86
C HIS A 206 -0.42 34.72 44.30
N ASP A 207 0.01 33.55 43.79
CA ASP A 207 1.25 32.85 44.21
C ASP A 207 2.32 32.76 43.11
N GLY A 208 2.04 33.28 41.89
CA GLY A 208 2.94 33.18 40.75
C GLY A 208 2.90 31.81 40.06
N PRO A 209 3.66 31.65 38.96
CA PRO A 209 3.65 30.41 38.18
C PRO A 209 4.34 29.26 38.93
N ALA A 210 3.66 28.12 39.05
CA ALA A 210 4.18 26.94 39.75
C ALA A 210 3.99 25.65 38.93
N SER A 211 4.95 24.73 39.02
CA SER A 211 4.89 23.40 38.41
C SER A 211 4.98 22.31 39.47
N ARG A 212 4.13 21.27 39.39
CA ARG A 212 4.06 20.17 40.37
C ARG A 212 3.97 18.82 39.66
N ILE A 213 4.83 17.87 40.03
CA ILE A 213 4.73 16.47 39.62
C ILE A 213 3.72 15.77 40.53
N HIS A 214 2.75 15.08 39.93
CA HIS A 214 1.72 14.35 40.67
C HIS A 214 2.03 12.86 40.75
N ARG A 215 2.52 12.27 39.67
CA ARG A 215 2.78 10.83 39.59
C ARG A 215 3.83 10.50 38.52
N VAL A 216 4.57 9.41 38.76
CA VAL A 216 5.41 8.76 37.75
C VAL A 216 4.93 7.32 37.62
N PHE A 217 4.51 6.93 36.42
CA PHE A 217 4.10 5.56 36.14
C PHE A 217 5.26 4.76 35.56
N LEU A 218 5.42 3.54 36.07
CA LEU A 218 6.38 2.55 35.62
C LEU A 218 5.62 1.30 35.14
N GLY A 219 6.11 0.67 34.08
CA GLY A 219 5.59 -0.63 33.66
C GLY A 219 5.81 -0.98 32.20
N HIS A 220 5.98 0.01 31.31
CA HIS A 220 6.42 -0.25 29.94
C HIS A 220 7.87 -0.75 29.92
N GLU A 221 8.20 -1.60 28.96
CA GLU A 221 9.54 -2.20 28.80
C GLU A 221 10.43 -1.44 27.82
N GLY A 222 9.91 -0.41 27.17
CA GLY A 222 10.67 0.45 26.28
C GLY A 222 10.07 1.85 26.14
N SER A 223 10.53 2.62 25.16
CA SER A 223 10.23 4.06 25.08
C SER A 223 8.74 4.34 24.86
N ILE A 224 8.24 5.45 25.42
CA ILE A 224 6.83 5.86 25.28
C ILE A 224 6.66 6.74 24.04
N PHE A 225 6.04 6.21 23.00
CA PHE A 225 5.83 6.91 21.72
C PHE A 225 4.50 7.65 21.62
N GLY A 226 3.51 7.30 22.45
CA GLY A 226 2.25 8.01 22.53
C GLY A 226 1.71 8.02 23.95
N VAL A 227 1.13 9.16 24.34
CA VAL A 227 0.45 9.33 25.62
C VAL A 227 -0.72 10.29 25.44
N GLN A 228 -1.84 10.05 26.11
CA GLN A 228 -2.97 10.98 26.11
C GLN A 228 -3.70 10.97 27.44
N VAL A 229 -4.12 12.16 27.89
CA VAL A 229 -4.99 12.35 29.05
C VAL A 229 -6.44 12.35 28.59
N SER A 230 -7.32 11.60 29.24
CA SER A 230 -8.76 11.61 28.94
C SER A 230 -9.42 12.92 29.41
N GLU A 231 -10.57 13.25 28.82
CA GLU A 231 -11.54 14.15 29.44
C GLU A 231 -12.05 13.57 30.78
N GLU A 232 -12.75 14.40 31.56
CA GLU A 232 -13.38 13.96 32.79
C GLU A 232 -14.57 13.03 32.48
N LEU A 233 -14.56 11.85 33.09
CA LEU A 233 -15.59 10.82 32.90
C LEU A 233 -16.83 11.15 33.75
N PRO A 234 -18.06 11.02 33.22
CA PRO A 234 -19.29 11.30 33.96
C PRO A 234 -19.46 10.40 35.19
N ALA A 235 -19.80 10.98 36.34
CA ALA A 235 -19.88 10.28 37.63
C ALA A 235 -21.13 9.36 37.79
N ASP A 236 -22.09 9.38 36.86
CA ASP A 236 -23.49 9.02 37.17
C ASP A 236 -23.91 7.56 36.99
N ARG A 237 -23.03 6.59 36.67
CA ARG A 237 -23.40 5.15 36.71
C ARG A 237 -22.21 4.25 37.06
N CYS A 238 -22.07 3.89 38.34
CA CYS A 238 -21.24 2.76 38.83
C CYS A 238 -19.78 2.68 38.35
N GLN A 239 -19.08 3.80 38.13
CA GLN A 239 -17.64 3.80 37.86
C GLN A 239 -16.87 4.61 38.91
N ARG A 240 -15.75 4.05 39.39
CA ARG A 240 -14.79 4.70 40.30
C ARG A 240 -13.86 5.67 39.56
N LEU A 241 -13.79 5.58 38.23
CA LEU A 241 -12.86 6.34 37.40
C LEU A 241 -13.41 7.72 37.04
N ARG A 242 -12.65 8.77 37.31
CA ARG A 242 -12.92 10.16 36.92
C ARG A 242 -12.03 10.61 35.76
N ARG A 243 -10.80 10.13 35.69
CA ARG A 243 -9.85 10.47 34.62
C ARG A 243 -8.81 9.37 34.48
N VAL A 244 -8.40 9.11 33.24
CA VAL A 244 -7.39 8.10 32.93
C VAL A 244 -6.34 8.65 31.97
N VAL A 245 -5.18 8.01 31.96
CA VAL A 245 -4.13 8.25 30.96
C VAL A 245 -3.97 6.99 30.12
N ALA A 246 -3.88 7.13 28.81
CA ALA A 246 -3.49 6.06 27.90
C ALA A 246 -2.06 6.26 27.44
N SER A 247 -1.29 5.18 27.29
CA SER A 247 0.07 5.22 26.74
C SER A 247 0.33 4.06 25.80
N CYS A 248 1.29 4.24 24.89
CA CYS A 248 1.77 3.20 23.99
C CYS A 248 3.29 3.28 23.78
N SER A 249 3.91 2.14 23.47
CA SER A 249 5.36 1.97 23.49
C SER A 249 5.88 1.10 22.32
N ASP A 250 7.20 1.06 22.14
CA ASP A 250 7.87 0.10 21.27
C ASP A 250 7.81 -1.34 21.77
N ASP A 251 7.46 -1.56 23.04
CA ASP A 251 7.11 -2.86 23.61
C ASP A 251 5.81 -3.47 22.99
N ARG A 252 5.16 -2.73 22.08
CA ARG A 252 3.96 -3.11 21.32
C ARG A 252 2.68 -3.16 22.15
N THR A 253 2.71 -2.64 23.38
CA THR A 253 1.56 -2.61 24.29
C THR A 253 0.90 -1.23 24.35
N ILE A 254 -0.39 -1.25 24.66
CA ILE A 254 -1.17 -0.07 25.06
C ILE A 254 -1.57 -0.25 26.52
N ARG A 255 -1.38 0.77 27.35
CA ARG A 255 -1.69 0.70 28.78
C ARG A 255 -2.60 1.85 29.21
N ILE A 256 -3.48 1.56 30.16
CA ILE A 256 -4.39 2.53 30.76
C ILE A 256 -4.03 2.71 32.23
N TRP A 257 -3.95 3.94 32.70
CA TRP A 257 -3.53 4.31 34.04
C TRP A 257 -4.61 5.14 34.74
N ASP A 258 -4.85 4.85 36.03
CA ASP A 258 -5.77 5.66 36.84
C ASP A 258 -5.10 6.94 37.32
N VAL A 259 -5.77 8.09 37.17
CA VAL A 259 -5.40 9.38 37.76
C VAL A 259 -6.59 10.05 38.48
N SER A 260 -7.64 9.29 38.76
CA SER A 260 -8.90 9.80 39.31
C SER A 260 -8.77 10.34 40.74
N ASP A 261 -7.76 9.88 41.47
CA ASP A 261 -7.45 10.26 42.85
C ASP A 261 -6.54 11.51 42.95
N VAL A 262 -5.99 11.98 41.84
CA VAL A 262 -5.08 13.13 41.81
C VAL A 262 -5.87 14.43 41.99
N VAL A 263 -5.66 15.10 43.13
CA VAL A 263 -6.21 16.45 43.39
C VAL A 263 -5.22 17.51 42.93
N THR A 264 -5.48 18.11 41.78
CA THR A 264 -4.58 19.09 41.15
C THR A 264 -4.58 20.44 41.88
N SER A 265 -5.65 20.77 42.61
CA SER A 265 -5.88 22.11 43.22
C SER A 265 -5.23 22.37 44.59
N ALA A 266 -4.54 21.41 45.21
CA ALA A 266 -4.04 21.57 46.58
C ALA A 266 -2.82 22.53 46.69
N THR A 267 -2.97 23.62 47.45
CA THR A 267 -1.89 24.51 47.94
C THR A 267 -1.24 23.94 49.20
N THR A 268 0.10 24.05 49.30
CA THR A 268 1.05 23.36 50.19
C THR A 268 0.67 23.10 51.66
N SER A 269 1.09 21.94 52.18
CA SER A 269 1.62 21.77 53.55
C SER A 269 3.09 21.34 53.48
N GLU A 270 3.96 21.95 54.29
CA GLU A 270 5.44 21.94 54.28
C GLU A 270 6.13 20.57 54.50
N ALA A 271 5.46 19.43 54.31
CA ALA A 271 6.00 18.10 54.58
C ALA A 271 6.52 17.33 53.35
N ASP A 272 6.29 17.81 52.13
CA ASP A 272 6.52 17.07 50.86
C ASP A 272 7.87 17.35 50.15
N ASP A 273 8.70 18.30 50.63
CA ASP A 273 9.89 18.76 49.90
C ASP A 273 11.00 17.69 49.78
N ASN A 274 11.11 16.78 50.76
CA ASN A 274 12.07 15.67 50.69
C ASN A 274 11.66 14.59 49.67
N ASP A 275 10.36 14.29 49.53
CA ASP A 275 9.88 13.29 48.56
C ASP A 275 9.93 13.83 47.12
N GLN A 276 9.78 15.15 46.93
CA GLN A 276 9.99 15.78 45.63
C GLN A 276 11.45 15.78 45.17
N GLU A 277 12.44 15.88 46.07
CA GLU A 277 13.86 15.72 45.70
C GLU A 277 14.21 14.27 45.30
N VAL A 278 13.61 13.27 45.95
CA VAL A 278 13.78 11.84 45.59
C VAL A 278 13.16 11.53 44.22
N LEU A 279 11.98 12.08 43.93
CA LEU A 279 11.35 11.97 42.60
C LEU A 279 12.12 12.75 41.52
N ARG A 280 12.73 13.89 41.85
CA ARG A 280 13.61 14.67 40.96
C ARG A 280 14.98 14.06 40.72
N THR A 281 15.46 13.15 41.58
CA THR A 281 16.75 12.46 41.40
C THR A 281 16.62 11.16 40.58
N ARG A 282 15.45 10.51 40.60
CA ARG A 282 15.06 9.42 39.68
C ARG A 282 15.04 9.84 38.20
N HIS A 283 14.82 11.13 37.96
CA HIS A 283 14.72 11.86 36.68
C HIS A 283 15.97 11.83 35.76
N THR A 284 16.99 11.03 36.07
CA THR A 284 18.24 10.95 35.30
C THR A 284 18.38 9.68 34.47
N GLY A 285 17.50 8.69 34.63
CA GLY A 285 17.56 7.41 33.88
C GLY A 285 18.77 6.53 34.23
N PHE A 286 19.50 6.84 35.32
CA PHE A 286 20.72 6.13 35.75
C PHE A 286 20.56 5.31 37.05
N THR A 287 19.34 5.03 37.50
CA THR A 287 19.11 4.16 38.67
C THR A 287 18.99 2.70 38.26
N ASN A 288 19.88 1.85 38.78
CA ASN A 288 19.92 0.40 38.60
C ASN A 288 18.77 -0.37 39.29
N GLU A 289 17.77 0.34 39.84
CA GLU A 289 16.66 -0.22 40.63
C GLU A 289 15.56 -0.87 39.77
N ALA A 290 15.68 -0.86 38.44
CA ALA A 290 14.78 -1.58 37.53
C ALA A 290 14.78 -3.12 37.73
N PHE A 291 15.63 -3.65 38.63
CA PHE A 291 15.75 -5.07 38.96
C PHE A 291 15.27 -5.45 40.38
N ASP A 292 14.85 -4.50 41.23
CA ASP A 292 14.25 -4.85 42.53
C ASP A 292 12.74 -5.07 42.35
N SER A 293 12.37 -6.35 42.36
CA SER A 293 11.05 -6.88 42.01
C SER A 293 9.95 -6.63 43.04
N ASP A 294 10.25 -6.05 44.21
CA ASP A 294 9.43 -6.34 45.39
C ASP A 294 8.59 -5.19 45.96
N GLU A 295 8.61 -3.95 45.45
CA GLU A 295 7.77 -2.90 46.10
C GLU A 295 7.31 -1.67 45.29
N PHE A 296 7.10 -1.73 43.97
CA PHE A 296 6.63 -0.55 43.20
C PHE A 296 5.35 -0.78 42.37
N ASN A 297 4.39 0.13 42.54
CA ASN A 297 2.96 0.06 42.20
C ASN A 297 2.61 -0.28 40.73
N SER A 298 2.63 -1.59 40.41
CA SER A 298 1.81 -2.16 39.32
C SER A 298 0.28 -1.97 39.56
N SER A 299 -0.11 -1.51 40.75
CA SER A 299 -1.50 -1.33 41.21
C SER A 299 -2.30 -0.24 40.47
N ASN A 300 -1.65 0.67 39.73
CA ASN A 300 -2.32 1.77 39.03
C ASN A 300 -2.57 1.52 37.52
N CYS A 301 -2.02 0.42 36.98
CA CYS A 301 -2.29 0.02 35.60
C CYS A 301 -3.63 -0.70 35.53
N LEU A 302 -4.61 -0.13 34.84
CA LEU A 302 -5.97 -0.63 34.78
C LEU A 302 -6.17 -1.76 33.77
N ALA A 303 -5.48 -1.67 32.63
CA ALA A 303 -5.57 -2.63 31.53
C ALA A 303 -4.31 -2.56 30.63
N ILE A 304 -4.02 -3.68 29.97
CA ILE A 304 -2.99 -3.80 28.93
C ILE A 304 -3.63 -4.39 27.67
N GLY A 305 -3.39 -3.74 26.52
CA GLY A 305 -3.84 -4.18 25.20
C GLY A 305 -2.67 -4.72 24.39
N TRP A 306 -2.88 -5.88 23.78
CA TRP A 306 -1.94 -6.54 22.86
C TRP A 306 -2.63 -6.72 21.51
N GLY A 307 -1.99 -6.27 20.43
CA GLY A 307 -2.52 -6.51 19.07
C GLY A 307 -1.57 -6.07 17.97
N HIS A 308 -0.94 -4.90 18.10
CA HIS A 308 0.03 -4.42 17.12
C HIS A 308 1.21 -5.38 16.96
N LEU A 309 1.68 -5.54 15.71
CA LEU A 309 2.79 -6.44 15.37
C LEU A 309 4.16 -5.75 15.51
N SER A 310 4.16 -4.43 15.66
CA SER A 310 5.36 -3.58 15.75
C SER A 310 5.11 -2.39 16.69
N ARG A 311 6.02 -1.42 16.72
CA ARG A 311 5.96 -0.26 17.63
C ARG A 311 4.65 0.50 17.44
N VAL A 312 4.08 1.02 18.53
CA VAL A 312 2.83 1.80 18.49
C VAL A 312 3.16 3.28 18.61
N TRP A 313 2.82 4.07 17.59
CA TRP A 313 3.19 5.48 17.48
C TRP A 313 2.25 6.42 18.19
N SER A 314 0.96 6.10 18.23
CA SER A 314 -0.03 6.97 18.88
C SER A 314 -1.16 6.17 19.50
N VAL A 315 -1.73 6.75 20.55
CA VAL A 315 -2.97 6.32 21.17
C VAL A 315 -3.83 7.55 21.40
N ARG A 316 -5.13 7.43 21.17
CA ARG A 316 -6.10 8.48 21.38
C ARG A 316 -7.41 7.98 21.97
N PHE A 317 -8.10 8.80 22.72
CA PHE A 317 -9.49 8.60 23.10
C PHE A 317 -10.42 9.05 21.95
N LEU A 318 -11.54 8.36 21.81
CA LEU A 318 -12.60 8.68 20.85
C LEU A 318 -13.78 9.29 21.63
N GLU A 319 -14.01 10.60 21.48
CA GLU A 319 -15.10 11.29 22.18
C GLU A 319 -16.45 10.99 21.54
N ALA A 320 -17.24 10.18 22.25
CA ALA A 320 -18.69 10.19 22.22
C ALA A 320 -19.12 9.92 23.66
N SER A 321 -20.03 10.73 24.21
CA SER A 321 -20.63 10.54 25.55
C SER A 321 -20.74 9.04 25.86
N PRO A 322 -20.16 8.51 26.97
CA PRO A 322 -20.01 7.08 27.17
C PRO A 322 -21.36 6.38 27.02
N CYS A 323 -21.58 5.79 25.84
CA CYS A 323 -22.81 5.09 25.53
C CYS A 323 -22.69 3.75 26.24
N ASN A 324 -23.33 3.61 27.41
CA ASN A 324 -23.28 2.43 28.28
C ASN A 324 -22.04 2.30 29.20
N GLY A 325 -21.20 3.33 29.31
CA GLY A 325 -20.06 3.33 30.24
C GLY A 325 -18.77 2.68 29.73
N SER A 326 -18.62 2.36 28.43
CA SER A 326 -17.33 1.92 27.88
C SER A 326 -16.53 3.10 27.29
N LEU A 327 -15.21 3.04 27.42
CA LEU A 327 -14.27 4.03 26.91
C LEU A 327 -13.61 3.49 25.64
N LEU A 328 -13.74 4.21 24.53
CA LEU A 328 -13.18 3.82 23.24
C LEU A 328 -11.85 4.53 22.98
N LEU A 329 -10.91 3.76 22.44
CA LEU A 329 -9.59 4.26 22.06
C LEU A 329 -9.29 3.89 20.62
N GLN A 330 -8.40 4.66 20.01
CA GLN A 330 -7.74 4.30 18.77
C GLN A 330 -6.23 4.31 18.97
N SER A 331 -5.54 3.39 18.31
CA SER A 331 -4.08 3.41 18.20
C SER A 331 -3.63 3.29 16.75
N ALA A 332 -2.41 3.74 16.46
CA ALA A 332 -1.76 3.59 15.16
C ALA A 332 -0.27 3.25 15.35
N GLY A 333 0.29 2.43 14.45
CA GLY A 333 1.64 1.87 14.64
C GLY A 333 2.52 1.74 13.40
N GLU A 334 3.74 1.25 13.62
CA GLU A 334 4.74 0.92 12.60
C GLU A 334 4.24 -0.18 11.65
N ASP A 335 3.35 -1.05 12.11
CA ASP A 335 2.73 -2.11 11.31
C ASP A 335 1.73 -1.60 10.25
N ALA A 336 1.66 -0.27 10.06
CA ALA A 336 0.77 0.41 9.12
C ALA A 336 -0.72 0.13 9.37
N THR A 337 -1.08 -0.20 10.63
CA THR A 337 -2.47 -0.41 11.05
C THR A 337 -2.96 0.67 12.00
N ALA A 338 -4.25 1.01 11.89
CA ALA A 338 -5.02 1.70 12.92
C ALA A 338 -5.98 0.71 13.58
N ARG A 339 -6.05 0.71 14.91
CA ARG A 339 -6.88 -0.22 15.68
C ARG A 339 -7.82 0.51 16.60
N THR A 340 -9.04 -0.01 16.75
CA THR A 340 -10.04 0.52 17.66
C THR A 340 -10.21 -0.42 18.84
N TRP A 341 -10.21 0.13 20.05
CA TRP A 341 -10.24 -0.62 21.31
C TRP A 341 -11.41 -0.17 22.18
N GLU A 342 -11.98 -1.11 22.93
CA GLU A 342 -12.97 -0.86 23.96
C GLU A 342 -12.43 -1.27 25.33
N LEU A 343 -12.42 -0.32 26.27
CA LEU A 343 -12.12 -0.58 27.66
C LEU A 343 -13.39 -1.07 28.38
N MET A 344 -13.36 -2.31 28.85
CA MET A 344 -14.48 -2.93 29.57
C MET A 344 -14.05 -3.47 30.94
N PRO A 345 -14.96 -3.49 31.93
CA PRO A 345 -14.71 -4.17 33.20
C PRO A 345 -14.35 -5.65 32.98
N ASN A 346 -13.44 -6.17 33.81
CA ASN A 346 -13.00 -7.56 33.75
C ASN A 346 -13.54 -8.37 34.95
N PRO A 347 -14.78 -8.89 34.89
CA PRO A 347 -15.45 -9.54 36.04
C PRO A 347 -14.79 -10.84 36.52
N GLY A 348 -13.75 -11.35 35.83
CA GLY A 348 -12.96 -12.51 36.24
C GLY A 348 -11.44 -12.28 36.26
N GLY A 349 -10.99 -11.02 36.22
CA GLY A 349 -9.56 -10.66 36.20
C GLY A 349 -8.86 -10.80 37.55
N SER A 350 -7.53 -10.87 37.54
CA SER A 350 -6.73 -10.67 38.76
C SER A 350 -6.98 -9.26 39.31
N THR A 351 -6.78 -9.05 40.61
CA THR A 351 -6.89 -7.72 41.26
C THR A 351 -6.02 -6.65 40.61
N ASN A 352 -5.00 -7.06 39.84
CA ASN A 352 -4.03 -6.19 39.21
C ASN A 352 -4.50 -5.57 37.88
N PHE A 353 -5.51 -6.15 37.21
CA PHE A 353 -6.06 -5.61 35.95
C PHE A 353 -7.60 -5.63 35.98
N PRO A 354 -8.23 -4.63 36.63
CA PRO A 354 -9.68 -4.56 36.79
C PRO A 354 -10.43 -4.34 35.47
N TYR A 355 -9.75 -3.92 34.41
CA TYR A 355 -10.31 -3.74 33.08
C TYR A 355 -9.55 -4.57 32.05
N LYS A 356 -10.18 -4.78 30.89
CA LYS A 356 -9.57 -5.36 29.69
C LYS A 356 -9.77 -4.43 28.50
N LEU A 357 -8.77 -4.38 27.62
CA LEU A 357 -8.88 -3.73 26.32
C LEU A 357 -9.25 -4.77 25.28
N LEU A 358 -10.44 -4.65 24.69
CA LEU A 358 -10.90 -5.50 23.60
C LEU A 358 -10.65 -4.79 22.27
N GLU A 359 -9.94 -5.44 21.35
CA GLU A 359 -9.84 -4.97 19.96
C GLU A 359 -11.17 -5.18 19.24
N LEU A 360 -11.72 -4.10 18.68
CA LEU A 360 -12.96 -4.10 17.91
C LEU A 360 -12.71 -4.17 16.40
N ASP A 361 -11.67 -3.46 15.95
CA ASP A 361 -11.37 -3.28 14.53
C ASP A 361 -9.88 -3.05 14.28
N CYS A 362 -9.42 -3.41 13.08
CA CYS A 362 -8.05 -3.25 12.62
C CYS A 362 -8.04 -2.87 11.12
N ALA A 363 -7.80 -1.59 10.85
CA ALA A 363 -7.71 -1.02 9.52
C ALA A 363 -6.25 -0.98 9.05
N GLY A 364 -5.90 -1.78 8.04
CA GLY A 364 -4.56 -1.90 7.47
C GLY A 364 -4.51 -1.50 6.00
N HIS A 365 -4.83 -0.24 5.70
CA HIS A 365 -4.98 0.25 4.32
C HIS A 365 -3.75 0.98 3.75
N HIS A 366 -2.62 0.96 4.46
CA HIS A 366 -1.38 1.64 4.08
C HIS A 366 -0.28 0.63 3.72
N SER A 367 0.64 1.01 2.84
CA SER A 367 1.74 0.16 2.40
C SER A 367 2.98 0.32 3.26
N GLY A 368 3.84 -0.71 3.30
CA GLY A 368 5.15 -0.63 3.96
C GLY A 368 5.07 -0.54 5.49
N LYS A 369 5.53 0.58 6.06
CA LYS A 369 5.57 0.80 7.50
C LYS A 369 5.08 2.20 7.87
N ASN A 370 4.71 2.35 9.14
CA ASN A 370 4.39 3.59 9.84
C ASN A 370 3.11 4.29 9.38
N LEU A 371 2.14 4.28 10.29
CA LEU A 371 1.00 5.17 10.27
C LEU A 371 1.26 6.32 11.26
N TRP A 372 1.54 7.51 10.73
CA TRP A 372 2.06 8.63 11.54
C TRP A 372 0.97 9.50 12.16
N SER A 373 -0.14 9.69 11.45
CA SER A 373 -1.17 10.62 11.88
C SER A 373 -2.56 10.04 11.73
N THR A 374 -3.41 10.31 12.72
CA THR A 374 -4.84 10.02 12.66
C THR A 374 -5.65 11.18 13.23
N ILE A 375 -6.85 11.38 12.71
CA ILE A 375 -7.88 12.28 13.27
C ILE A 375 -9.26 11.64 13.22
N VAL A 376 -10.12 12.02 14.16
CA VAL A 376 -11.56 11.76 14.04
C VAL A 376 -12.19 12.99 13.40
N SER A 377 -13.06 12.77 12.42
CA SER A 377 -13.85 13.83 11.79
C SER A 377 -15.31 13.43 11.79
N ASP A 378 -16.19 14.39 12.11
CA ASP A 378 -17.64 14.21 11.94
C ASP A 378 -18.03 14.44 10.48
N ILE A 379 -18.90 13.59 9.95
CA ILE A 379 -19.57 13.79 8.67
C ILE A 379 -20.91 14.49 8.94
N SER A 380 -21.43 15.28 7.98
CA SER A 380 -22.70 16.02 8.09
C SER A 380 -23.92 15.19 8.52
N ASN A 381 -23.83 13.86 8.47
CA ASN A 381 -24.90 12.93 8.85
C ASN A 381 -24.76 12.42 10.30
N GLY A 382 -23.80 12.95 11.09
CA GLY A 382 -23.53 12.51 12.46
C GLY A 382 -22.67 11.25 12.58
N VAL A 383 -22.24 10.66 11.46
CA VAL A 383 -21.31 9.52 11.41
C VAL A 383 -19.89 10.03 11.58
N GLN A 384 -19.14 9.42 12.50
CA GLN A 384 -17.72 9.69 12.68
C GLN A 384 -16.88 8.81 11.77
N GLN A 385 -15.81 9.39 11.24
CA GLN A 385 -14.80 8.66 10.48
C GLN A 385 -13.42 8.94 11.05
N VAL A 386 -12.55 7.95 10.93
CA VAL A 386 -11.13 8.03 11.20
C VAL A 386 -10.43 8.36 9.90
N ILE A 387 -9.67 9.44 9.87
CA ILE A 387 -8.79 9.78 8.76
C ILE A 387 -7.37 9.46 9.18
N ALA A 388 -6.64 8.73 8.34
CA ALA A 388 -5.30 8.26 8.63
C ALA A 388 -4.32 8.61 7.50
N GLY A 389 -3.08 8.93 7.90
CA GLY A 389 -1.98 9.32 7.02
C GLY A 389 -0.71 8.56 7.34
N GLY A 390 -0.12 7.94 6.31
CA GLY A 390 1.03 7.02 6.44
C GLY A 390 2.33 7.55 5.85
N ALA A 391 3.40 6.76 6.00
CA ALA A 391 4.69 7.01 5.34
C ALA A 391 4.60 6.92 3.81
N ASP A 392 3.62 6.18 3.30
CA ASP A 392 3.33 6.00 1.88
C ASP A 392 2.68 7.22 1.20
N SER A 393 2.52 8.34 1.91
CA SER A 393 1.78 9.54 1.47
C SER A 393 0.29 9.31 1.18
N LYS A 394 -0.25 8.14 1.53
CA LYS A 394 -1.67 7.81 1.36
C LYS A 394 -2.50 8.50 2.43
N LEU A 395 -3.73 8.87 2.06
CA LEU A 395 -4.75 9.35 2.98
C LEU A 395 -6.00 8.48 2.85
N THR A 396 -6.41 7.87 3.95
CA THR A 396 -7.60 7.02 4.01
C THR A 396 -8.61 7.57 5.00
N ALA A 397 -9.90 7.33 4.76
CA ALA A 397 -10.99 7.65 5.67
C ALA A 397 -11.84 6.39 5.90
N THR A 398 -11.87 5.91 7.14
CA THR A 398 -12.58 4.69 7.54
C THR A 398 -13.73 5.06 8.48
N PRO A 399 -14.96 4.60 8.25
CA PRO A 399 -16.06 4.80 9.19
C PRO A 399 -15.71 4.24 10.57
N LEU A 400 -16.01 5.00 11.63
CA LEU A 400 -15.78 4.53 12.99
C LEU A 400 -16.92 3.59 13.42
N ILE A 401 -16.61 2.31 13.64
CA ILE A 401 -17.57 1.30 14.10
C ILE A 401 -18.02 1.66 15.53
N ARG A 402 -19.18 2.32 15.68
CA ARG A 402 -19.78 2.52 17.01
C ARG A 402 -20.39 1.20 17.49
N VAL A 403 -20.04 0.76 18.70
CA VAL A 403 -20.55 -0.45 19.38
C VAL A 403 -22.07 -0.38 19.70
N LEU A 404 -22.80 0.60 19.17
CA LEU A 404 -24.26 0.63 19.26
C LEU A 404 -24.86 -0.31 18.21
N GLN A 405 -25.16 -1.54 18.67
CA GLN A 405 -26.12 -2.48 18.06
C GLN A 405 -27.51 -1.85 17.75
N THR A 406 -27.74 -0.57 18.06
CA THR A 406 -28.98 0.18 17.83
C THR A 406 -28.95 1.19 16.67
N GLN A 407 -27.79 1.46 16.06
CA GLN A 407 -27.74 2.00 14.70
C GLN A 407 -26.71 1.19 13.92
N LYS A 408 -27.18 0.06 13.38
CA LYS A 408 -26.44 -0.75 12.41
C LYS A 408 -25.81 0.17 11.37
N ASP A 409 -24.52 0.02 11.13
CA ASP A 409 -23.84 0.60 9.98
C ASP A 409 -24.76 0.47 8.76
N GLN A 410 -25.12 1.60 8.15
CA GLN A 410 -25.95 1.57 6.95
C GLN A 410 -25.28 0.82 5.78
N HIS A 411 -23.98 0.53 5.91
CA HIS A 411 -23.12 0.00 4.88
C HIS A 411 -22.67 -1.44 5.08
N SER A 412 -22.63 -2.00 6.31
CA SER A 412 -22.24 -3.40 6.52
C SER A 412 -23.05 -4.05 7.65
N THR A 413 -23.41 -5.33 7.50
CA THR A 413 -24.23 -6.06 8.47
C THR A 413 -23.86 -7.53 8.53
N ILE A 414 -23.80 -8.09 9.74
CA ILE A 414 -23.54 -9.51 9.98
C ILE A 414 -24.69 -10.14 10.79
N ALA A 415 -25.07 -11.37 10.45
CA ALA A 415 -26.05 -12.15 11.20
C ALA A 415 -25.67 -13.64 11.25
N GLU A 416 -26.03 -14.31 12.35
CA GLU A 416 -25.78 -15.74 12.59
C GLU A 416 -27.11 -16.50 12.75
N TYR A 417 -27.21 -17.65 12.11
CA TYR A 417 -28.38 -18.52 12.11
C TYR A 417 -28.00 -19.98 12.34
N THR A 418 -28.64 -20.63 13.32
CA THR A 418 -28.51 -22.08 13.50
C THR A 418 -29.43 -22.83 12.54
N VAL A 419 -29.14 -24.11 12.30
CA VAL A 419 -30.01 -25.01 11.51
C VAL A 419 -31.44 -25.02 12.04
N ASN A 420 -31.62 -25.07 13.37
CA ASN A 420 -32.94 -25.06 13.98
C ASN A 420 -33.70 -23.76 13.72
N ASN A 421 -33.01 -22.62 13.70
CA ASN A 421 -33.63 -21.32 13.41
C ASN A 421 -34.24 -21.35 11.99
N ILE A 422 -33.46 -21.83 11.01
CA ILE A 422 -33.85 -21.89 9.60
C ILE A 422 -35.00 -22.88 9.36
N LEU A 423 -34.94 -24.08 9.95
CA LEU A 423 -35.99 -25.09 9.81
C LEU A 423 -37.31 -24.67 10.50
N SER A 424 -37.23 -24.01 11.66
CA SER A 424 -38.44 -23.53 12.35
C SER A 424 -39.20 -22.47 11.56
N TRP A 425 -38.50 -21.59 10.83
CA TRP A 425 -39.13 -20.65 9.90
C TRP A 425 -39.78 -21.34 8.70
N ALA A 426 -39.11 -22.35 8.13
CA ALA A 426 -39.68 -23.13 7.04
C ALA A 426 -40.99 -23.82 7.42
N HIS A 427 -41.09 -24.39 8.63
CA HIS A 427 -42.31 -25.03 9.11
C HIS A 427 -43.41 -24.05 9.56
N ALA A 428 -43.04 -22.85 10.02
CA ALA A 428 -44.01 -21.79 10.36
C ALA A 428 -44.73 -21.24 9.12
N ALA A 429 -44.11 -21.30 7.94
CA ALA A 429 -44.72 -20.90 6.67
C ALA A 429 -45.76 -21.93 6.15
N GLU A 430 -45.73 -23.18 6.62
CA GLU A 430 -46.62 -24.27 6.16
C GLU A 430 -47.89 -24.46 7.02
N THR A 431 -48.04 -23.76 8.15
CA THR A 431 -49.13 -24.02 9.10
C THR A 431 -50.30 -23.04 9.00
N SER A 432 -51.33 -23.42 8.22
CA SER A 432 -52.73 -23.18 8.65
C SER A 432 -53.02 -24.03 9.90
N PRO A 433 -53.83 -23.56 10.86
CA PRO A 433 -53.96 -24.21 12.15
C PRO A 433 -54.81 -25.46 11.99
N ASN A 434 -54.20 -26.64 11.93
CA ASN A 434 -54.79 -27.84 12.52
C ASN A 434 -53.79 -29.00 12.63
N THR A 435 -53.84 -29.60 13.83
CA THR A 435 -53.29 -30.92 14.23
C THR A 435 -51.86 -30.94 14.81
N ALA A 436 -51.77 -30.56 16.09
CA ALA A 436 -50.63 -30.86 16.95
C ALA A 436 -50.60 -32.36 17.33
N GLY A 437 -49.63 -33.10 16.79
CA GLY A 437 -49.20 -34.40 17.29
C GLY A 437 -47.72 -34.33 17.71
N PRO A 438 -47.32 -34.83 18.89
CA PRO A 438 -45.95 -34.71 19.36
C PRO A 438 -45.05 -35.73 18.62
N MET A 439 -44.12 -35.26 17.79
CA MET A 439 -43.07 -36.13 17.22
C MET A 439 -41.89 -36.26 18.19
N GLN A 440 -41.61 -37.50 18.58
CA GLN A 440 -40.45 -37.91 19.36
C GLN A 440 -39.13 -37.65 18.62
N VAL A 441 -38.25 -36.86 19.23
CA VAL A 441 -36.86 -36.71 18.81
C VAL A 441 -36.05 -37.92 19.27
N THR A 442 -35.71 -38.82 18.36
CA THR A 442 -34.73 -39.90 18.62
C THR A 442 -33.32 -39.41 18.30
N LYS A 443 -32.49 -39.28 19.34
CA LYS A 443 -31.06 -38.95 19.25
C LYS A 443 -30.29 -40.15 18.70
N SER A 444 -29.86 -40.08 17.45
CA SER A 444 -28.81 -40.92 16.85
C SER A 444 -27.70 -40.01 16.31
N SER A 445 -26.48 -40.19 16.80
CA SER A 445 -25.30 -39.37 16.47
C SER A 445 -24.78 -39.53 15.03
N LYS A 446 -25.40 -40.38 14.19
CA LYS A 446 -25.08 -40.53 12.76
C LYS A 446 -25.95 -39.67 11.83
N LYS A 447 -26.88 -38.87 12.37
CA LYS A 447 -27.78 -37.97 11.62
C LYS A 447 -27.74 -36.53 12.16
N ALA A 448 -26.56 -35.99 12.42
CA ALA A 448 -26.46 -34.57 12.73
C ALA A 448 -26.83 -33.75 11.47
N GLU A 449 -27.78 -32.84 11.61
CA GLU A 449 -28.20 -31.93 10.55
C GLU A 449 -27.26 -30.73 10.50
N PHE A 450 -26.70 -30.44 9.33
CA PHE A 450 -25.83 -29.30 9.08
C PHE A 450 -25.97 -28.81 7.63
N PHE A 451 -25.59 -27.57 7.39
CA PHE A 451 -25.60 -26.94 6.06
C PHE A 451 -24.50 -27.50 5.16
N ARG A 452 -24.84 -27.90 3.93
CA ARG A 452 -23.93 -28.54 2.97
C ARG A 452 -23.45 -27.60 1.89
N SER A 453 -24.34 -27.00 1.11
CA SER A 453 -23.97 -26.12 0.01
C SER A 453 -24.88 -24.91 -0.07
N TYR A 454 -24.35 -23.82 -0.62
CA TYR A 454 -25.06 -22.56 -0.85
C TYR A 454 -24.87 -22.14 -2.30
N CYS A 455 -25.90 -21.58 -2.93
CA CYS A 455 -25.75 -20.80 -4.16
C CYS A 455 -26.77 -19.68 -4.19
N PHE A 456 -26.41 -18.55 -4.80
CA PHE A 456 -27.34 -17.43 -4.92
C PHE A 456 -28.27 -17.64 -6.12
N VAL A 457 -29.53 -17.29 -5.94
CA VAL A 457 -30.52 -17.26 -7.02
C VAL A 457 -30.53 -15.87 -7.65
N ASP A 458 -30.45 -14.83 -6.82
CA ASP A 458 -30.28 -13.43 -7.22
C ASP A 458 -29.72 -12.61 -6.04
N GLU A 459 -29.71 -11.27 -6.14
CA GLU A 459 -29.23 -10.39 -5.06
C GLU A 459 -30.03 -10.50 -3.75
N THR A 460 -31.26 -11.03 -3.81
CA THR A 460 -32.21 -11.05 -2.68
C THR A 460 -32.49 -12.44 -2.14
N SER A 461 -32.00 -13.50 -2.79
CA SER A 461 -32.34 -14.87 -2.42
C SER A 461 -31.24 -15.87 -2.75
N PHE A 462 -31.11 -16.88 -1.90
CA PHE A 462 -30.13 -17.95 -2.06
C PHE A 462 -30.74 -19.30 -1.71
N LEU A 463 -30.26 -20.36 -2.36
CA LEU A 463 -30.56 -21.74 -2.01
C LEU A 463 -29.54 -22.25 -1.01
N LEU A 464 -30.01 -23.08 -0.09
CA LEU A 464 -29.18 -23.85 0.82
C LEU A 464 -29.66 -25.29 0.88
N THR A 465 -28.71 -26.22 0.98
CA THR A 465 -29.01 -27.64 1.17
C THR A 465 -28.51 -28.12 2.53
N THR A 466 -29.15 -29.15 3.07
CA THR A 466 -28.73 -29.77 4.32
C THR A 466 -28.25 -31.20 4.13
N ASN A 467 -27.64 -31.75 5.16
CA ASN A 467 -27.14 -33.12 5.14
C ASN A 467 -28.23 -34.18 4.88
N SER A 468 -29.46 -33.95 5.33
CA SER A 468 -30.59 -34.84 5.09
C SER A 468 -31.22 -34.71 3.70
N GLY A 469 -30.71 -33.81 2.85
CA GLY A 469 -31.24 -33.59 1.49
C GLY A 469 -32.40 -32.59 1.42
N ASN A 470 -32.60 -31.76 2.45
CA ASN A 470 -33.54 -30.65 2.36
C ASN A 470 -32.99 -29.56 1.42
N VAL A 471 -33.85 -29.00 0.59
CA VAL A 471 -33.57 -27.84 -0.25
C VAL A 471 -34.41 -26.68 0.24
N LEU A 472 -33.76 -25.63 0.74
CA LEU A 472 -34.43 -24.44 1.27
C LEU A 472 -34.03 -23.19 0.49
N VAL A 473 -34.96 -22.24 0.38
CA VAL A 473 -34.70 -20.90 -0.15
C VAL A 473 -34.71 -19.91 0.99
N GLY A 474 -33.58 -19.22 1.20
CA GLY A 474 -33.49 -18.06 2.07
C GLY A 474 -33.75 -16.77 1.28
N THR A 475 -34.62 -15.89 1.80
CA THR A 475 -34.86 -14.57 1.24
C THR A 475 -34.26 -13.49 2.14
N LEU A 476 -33.37 -12.67 1.61
CA LEU A 476 -32.75 -11.53 2.28
C LEU A 476 -33.76 -10.38 2.42
N SER A 477 -33.72 -9.69 3.55
CA SER A 477 -34.54 -8.51 3.81
C SER A 477 -34.13 -7.36 2.88
N SER A 478 -35.08 -6.84 2.09
CA SER A 478 -34.90 -5.63 1.28
C SER A 478 -35.03 -4.33 2.10
N SER A 479 -35.55 -4.41 3.34
CA SER A 479 -35.94 -3.23 4.12
C SER A 479 -34.78 -2.62 4.90
N LYS A 480 -34.47 -1.35 4.60
CA LYS A 480 -33.64 -0.45 5.41
C LYS A 480 -34.33 -0.02 6.72
N ALA A 481 -35.14 -0.89 7.34
CA ALA A 481 -35.77 -0.60 8.63
C ALA A 481 -34.76 -0.87 9.77
N PRO A 482 -34.39 0.13 10.58
CA PRO A 482 -33.28 0.04 11.54
C PRO A 482 -33.54 -0.87 12.76
N THR A 483 -34.68 -1.57 12.82
CA THR A 483 -35.15 -2.29 14.02
C THR A 483 -35.19 -3.82 13.91
N GLN A 484 -34.81 -4.42 12.77
CA GLN A 484 -34.74 -5.89 12.66
C GLN A 484 -33.30 -6.40 12.74
N SER A 485 -33.02 -7.25 13.73
CA SER A 485 -31.73 -7.93 13.90
C SER A 485 -31.43 -8.95 12.79
N SER A 486 -32.46 -9.45 12.10
CA SER A 486 -32.34 -10.47 11.06
C SER A 486 -32.08 -9.89 9.67
N LEU A 487 -31.01 -10.34 8.99
CA LEU A 487 -30.78 -10.14 7.55
C LEU A 487 -31.64 -11.06 6.68
N LEU A 488 -32.05 -12.20 7.24
CA LEU A 488 -32.96 -13.13 6.60
C LEU A 488 -34.41 -12.77 6.93
N SER A 489 -35.22 -12.56 5.90
CA SER A 489 -36.66 -12.24 6.04
C SER A 489 -37.54 -13.50 6.12
N ASN A 490 -37.18 -14.54 5.36
CA ASN A 490 -37.90 -15.80 5.32
C ASN A 490 -36.96 -16.95 4.91
N SER A 491 -37.32 -18.17 5.29
CA SER A 491 -36.74 -19.41 4.78
C SER A 491 -37.87 -20.38 4.46
N THR A 492 -37.95 -20.88 3.22
CA THR A 492 -38.98 -21.82 2.78
C THR A 492 -38.36 -23.15 2.38
N LEU A 493 -38.91 -24.26 2.90
CA LEU A 493 -38.56 -25.60 2.44
C LEU A 493 -39.24 -25.84 1.09
N LEU A 494 -38.46 -26.14 0.05
CA LEU A 494 -38.99 -26.46 -1.27
C LEU A 494 -39.28 -27.95 -1.42
N ASP A 495 -38.32 -28.78 -0.97
CA ASP A 495 -38.34 -30.22 -1.20
C ASP A 495 -37.35 -30.94 -0.28
N GLN A 496 -37.55 -32.24 -0.09
CA GLN A 496 -36.60 -33.13 0.55
C GLN A 496 -36.32 -34.32 -0.38
N ARG A 497 -35.08 -34.42 -0.88
CA ARG A 497 -34.71 -35.43 -1.87
C ARG A 497 -33.61 -36.35 -1.33
N ASP A 498 -33.87 -37.66 -1.36
CA ASP A 498 -32.90 -38.69 -0.98
C ASP A 498 -31.61 -38.65 -1.81
N ASP A 499 -31.69 -38.20 -3.06
CA ASP A 499 -30.54 -38.05 -3.98
C ASP A 499 -29.51 -37.02 -3.46
N LEU A 500 -29.99 -35.99 -2.74
CA LEU A 500 -29.15 -34.92 -2.18
C LEU A 500 -28.63 -35.24 -0.78
N SER A 501 -29.08 -36.37 -0.19
CA SER A 501 -28.68 -36.78 1.14
C SER A 501 -27.21 -37.23 1.15
N GLY A 502 -26.44 -36.71 2.10
CA GLY A 502 -25.01 -37.04 2.25
C GLY A 502 -24.07 -36.40 1.20
N TYR A 503 -24.59 -35.89 0.07
CA TYR A 503 -23.81 -35.19 -0.95
C TYR A 503 -24.73 -34.33 -1.83
N SER A 504 -24.42 -33.03 -1.91
CA SER A 504 -25.11 -32.07 -2.77
C SER A 504 -24.12 -31.06 -3.29
N VAL A 505 -24.27 -30.69 -4.56
CA VAL A 505 -23.58 -29.55 -5.18
C VAL A 505 -24.61 -28.61 -5.77
N CYS A 506 -24.33 -27.32 -5.77
CA CYS A 506 -25.23 -26.32 -6.31
C CYS A 506 -24.46 -25.20 -6.99
N THR A 507 -25.03 -24.66 -8.06
CA THR A 507 -24.46 -23.55 -8.81
C THR A 507 -25.54 -22.53 -9.13
N SER A 508 -25.16 -21.26 -9.12
CA SER A 508 -26.05 -20.15 -9.46
C SER A 508 -26.32 -20.15 -10.97
N GLY A 509 -27.52 -19.77 -11.40
CA GLY A 509 -27.76 -19.50 -12.82
C GLY A 509 -26.96 -18.29 -13.30
N SER A 510 -26.61 -18.26 -14.59
CA SER A 510 -26.06 -17.05 -15.23
C SER A 510 -27.07 -15.90 -15.17
N ARG A 511 -28.36 -16.24 -15.30
CA ARG A 511 -29.49 -15.31 -15.13
C ARG A 511 -30.00 -15.29 -13.69
N PRO A 512 -30.30 -14.10 -13.14
CA PRO A 512 -31.00 -13.99 -11.87
C PRO A 512 -32.33 -14.74 -11.88
N GLY A 513 -32.66 -15.41 -10.78
CA GLY A 513 -33.91 -16.15 -10.63
C GLY A 513 -33.81 -17.65 -10.87
N PHE A 514 -32.66 -18.16 -11.33
CA PHE A 514 -32.45 -19.59 -11.55
C PHE A 514 -31.25 -20.12 -10.75
N ALA A 515 -31.33 -21.37 -10.30
CA ALA A 515 -30.22 -22.06 -9.68
C ALA A 515 -30.34 -23.57 -9.88
N TYR A 516 -29.21 -24.27 -9.88
CA TYR A 516 -29.15 -25.71 -10.15
C TYR A 516 -28.59 -26.47 -8.95
N VAL A 517 -29.16 -27.63 -8.67
CA VAL A 517 -28.75 -28.51 -7.56
C VAL A 517 -28.64 -29.94 -8.06
N ALA A 518 -27.59 -30.64 -7.66
CA ALA A 518 -27.33 -32.02 -8.08
C ALA A 518 -26.85 -32.90 -6.92
N GLY A 519 -27.13 -34.21 -7.04
CA GLY A 519 -26.91 -35.22 -6.00
C GLY A 519 -26.00 -36.38 -6.40
N ASN A 520 -25.98 -37.41 -5.55
CA ASN A 520 -25.10 -38.57 -5.71
C ASN A 520 -25.56 -39.59 -6.76
N ARG A 521 -26.84 -39.58 -7.15
CA ARG A 521 -27.45 -40.46 -8.17
C ARG A 521 -27.47 -39.84 -9.56
N GLY A 522 -26.97 -38.60 -9.70
CA GLY A 522 -26.80 -37.94 -10.99
C GLY A 522 -28.02 -37.21 -11.52
N SER A 523 -29.04 -36.95 -10.70
CA SER A 523 -30.15 -36.08 -11.09
C SER A 523 -29.77 -34.61 -10.91
N ILE A 524 -30.13 -33.79 -11.88
CA ILE A 524 -29.97 -32.33 -11.89
C ILE A 524 -31.35 -31.73 -11.72
N TYR A 525 -31.49 -30.86 -10.72
CA TYR A 525 -32.69 -30.11 -10.45
C TYR A 525 -32.44 -28.63 -10.73
N VAL A 526 -33.46 -27.94 -11.24
CA VAL A 526 -33.46 -26.50 -11.45
C VAL A 526 -34.53 -25.88 -10.56
N TYR A 527 -34.16 -24.81 -9.87
CA TYR A 527 -35.07 -23.93 -9.15
C TYR A 527 -35.33 -22.69 -10.00
N SER A 528 -36.60 -22.32 -10.14
CA SER A 528 -37.01 -21.05 -10.72
C SER A 528 -37.74 -20.22 -9.68
N LYS A 529 -37.28 -18.98 -9.47
CA LYS A 529 -37.92 -18.03 -8.55
C LYS A 529 -39.33 -17.63 -9.01
N THR A 530 -39.56 -17.56 -10.32
CA THR A 530 -40.85 -17.18 -10.90
C THR A 530 -41.94 -18.21 -10.59
N SER A 531 -41.63 -19.50 -10.71
CA SER A 531 -42.56 -20.57 -10.35
C SER A 531 -42.48 -20.96 -8.87
N ALA A 532 -41.41 -20.56 -8.17
CA ALA A 532 -41.06 -20.99 -6.82
C ALA A 532 -41.01 -22.53 -6.66
N THR A 533 -40.69 -23.26 -7.74
CA THR A 533 -40.64 -24.73 -7.75
C THR A 533 -39.25 -25.26 -8.05
N LEU A 534 -38.93 -26.41 -7.47
CA LEU A 534 -37.78 -27.23 -7.82
C LEU A 534 -38.22 -28.35 -8.78
N THR A 535 -37.71 -28.35 -10.00
CA THR A 535 -38.06 -29.33 -11.04
C THR A 535 -36.85 -30.15 -11.48
N ASN A 536 -37.06 -31.41 -11.84
CA ASN A 536 -36.00 -32.24 -12.41
C ASN A 536 -35.71 -31.80 -13.85
N LEU A 537 -34.46 -31.42 -14.13
CA LEU A 537 -34.01 -30.94 -15.43
C LEU A 537 -33.47 -32.08 -16.31
N HIS A 538 -32.59 -32.91 -15.75
CA HIS A 538 -31.93 -33.99 -16.47
C HIS A 538 -31.34 -35.03 -15.50
N ALA A 539 -31.06 -36.24 -15.97
CA ALA A 539 -30.41 -37.30 -15.20
C ALA A 539 -29.25 -37.91 -15.99
N VAL A 540 -28.05 -37.87 -15.41
CA VAL A 540 -26.80 -38.29 -16.07
C VAL A 540 -26.38 -39.71 -15.65
N GLY A 541 -27.05 -40.30 -14.64
CA GLY A 541 -26.86 -41.69 -14.22
C GLY A 541 -25.56 -41.99 -13.46
N SER A 542 -24.73 -40.99 -13.20
CA SER A 542 -23.50 -41.09 -12.41
C SER A 542 -23.39 -39.91 -11.43
N LYS A 543 -22.56 -40.05 -10.39
CA LYS A 543 -22.36 -38.99 -9.40
C LYS A 543 -21.81 -37.73 -10.10
N ILE A 544 -22.51 -36.62 -9.93
CA ILE A 544 -22.07 -35.32 -10.44
C ILE A 544 -20.98 -34.79 -9.53
N GLY A 545 -19.87 -34.31 -10.12
CA GLY A 545 -18.74 -33.74 -9.38
C GLY A 545 -18.96 -32.28 -9.04
N ASP A 546 -19.26 -31.49 -10.06
CA ASP A 546 -19.49 -30.04 -10.01
C ASP A 546 -20.28 -29.56 -11.25
N MET A 547 -20.84 -28.35 -11.16
CA MET A 547 -21.65 -27.71 -12.20
C MET A 547 -21.26 -26.24 -12.42
N PHE A 548 -21.09 -25.84 -13.68
CA PHE A 548 -20.72 -24.47 -14.04
C PHE A 548 -21.74 -23.90 -15.03
N ALA A 549 -22.35 -22.77 -14.70
CA ALA A 549 -23.32 -22.09 -15.55
C ALA A 549 -22.70 -20.87 -16.25
N ALA A 550 -23.04 -20.66 -17.51
CA ALA A 550 -22.69 -19.47 -18.28
C ALA A 550 -23.85 -19.04 -19.20
N GLU A 551 -23.80 -17.81 -19.69
CA GLU A 551 -24.77 -17.28 -20.64
C GLU A 551 -24.34 -17.58 -22.08
N GLY A 552 -25.29 -18.02 -22.91
CA GLY A 552 -25.10 -18.32 -24.33
C GLY A 552 -26.02 -17.46 -25.19
N ALA A 553 -25.66 -16.19 -25.39
CA ALA A 553 -26.44 -15.21 -26.17
C ALA A 553 -26.35 -15.46 -27.70
N GLU A 554 -27.44 -15.88 -28.34
CA GLU A 554 -27.51 -16.07 -29.82
C GLU A 554 -27.88 -14.73 -30.50
N PRO A 555 -27.22 -14.32 -31.60
CA PRO A 555 -27.49 -13.03 -32.26
C PRO A 555 -28.93 -12.85 -32.80
N ASP A 556 -29.60 -13.94 -33.16
CA ASP A 556 -30.94 -13.97 -33.78
C ASP A 556 -31.92 -14.92 -33.04
N GLY A 557 -31.59 -15.33 -31.81
CA GLY A 557 -32.39 -16.29 -31.04
C GLY A 557 -32.47 -15.92 -29.55
N PRO A 558 -33.41 -16.49 -28.79
CA PRO A 558 -33.52 -16.20 -27.37
C PRO A 558 -32.26 -16.68 -26.62
N ASP A 559 -31.74 -15.82 -25.75
CA ASP A 559 -30.54 -16.04 -24.92
C ASP A 559 -30.64 -17.36 -24.14
N SER A 560 -29.77 -18.33 -24.43
CA SER A 560 -29.80 -19.66 -23.79
C SER A 560 -28.86 -19.74 -22.58
N THR A 561 -29.17 -20.58 -21.58
CA THR A 561 -28.22 -20.87 -20.49
C THR A 561 -27.42 -22.12 -20.81
N VAL A 562 -26.10 -22.08 -20.61
CA VAL A 562 -25.21 -23.21 -20.82
C VAL A 562 -24.74 -23.74 -19.47
N LEU A 563 -24.89 -25.04 -19.23
CA LEU A 563 -24.53 -25.72 -17.98
C LEU A 563 -23.55 -26.86 -18.26
N LEU A 564 -22.30 -26.71 -17.83
CA LEU A 564 -21.31 -27.78 -17.86
C LEU A 564 -21.44 -28.63 -16.61
N VAL A 565 -21.53 -29.95 -16.81
CA VAL A 565 -21.66 -30.94 -15.75
C VAL A 565 -20.47 -31.89 -15.81
N THR A 566 -19.78 -32.02 -14.68
CA THR A 566 -18.65 -32.95 -14.53
C THR A 566 -19.11 -34.23 -13.83
N LEU A 567 -18.57 -35.37 -14.23
CA LEU A 567 -18.99 -36.68 -13.73
C LEU A 567 -17.84 -37.37 -13.00
N VAL A 568 -18.09 -37.83 -11.78
CA VAL A 568 -17.06 -38.45 -10.95
C VAL A 568 -16.66 -39.80 -11.51
N GLY A 569 -15.38 -39.96 -11.84
CA GLY A 569 -14.81 -41.23 -12.31
C GLY A 569 -15.06 -41.54 -13.78
N GLN A 570 -15.62 -40.59 -14.55
CA GLN A 570 -15.75 -40.69 -16.01
C GLN A 570 -14.78 -39.71 -16.68
N GLY A 571 -14.18 -40.11 -17.79
CA GLY A 571 -13.26 -39.28 -18.58
C GLY A 571 -13.96 -38.29 -19.51
N GLU A 572 -15.16 -37.84 -19.18
CA GLU A 572 -15.98 -36.95 -20.02
C GLU A 572 -16.75 -35.93 -19.18
N ALA A 573 -16.95 -34.73 -19.72
CA ALA A 573 -17.88 -33.74 -19.20
C ALA A 573 -19.00 -33.48 -20.23
N ARG A 574 -20.18 -33.07 -19.76
CA ARG A 574 -21.35 -32.81 -20.62
C ARG A 574 -21.77 -31.35 -20.54
N LEU A 575 -21.94 -30.72 -21.69
CA LEU A 575 -22.42 -29.36 -21.81
C LEU A 575 -23.91 -29.39 -22.21
N LEU A 576 -24.77 -28.92 -21.30
CA LEU A 576 -26.22 -28.87 -21.49
C LEU A 576 -26.63 -27.45 -21.87
N TYR A 577 -27.42 -27.30 -22.93
CA TYR A 577 -28.04 -26.02 -23.26
C TYR A 577 -29.49 -26.04 -22.84
N ILE A 578 -29.88 -25.03 -22.07
CA ILE A 578 -31.16 -24.96 -21.37
C ILE A 578 -32.02 -23.87 -22.01
N ASP A 579 -33.31 -24.18 -22.13
CA ASP A 579 -34.31 -23.31 -22.73
C ASP A 579 -34.41 -21.95 -22.01
N PRO A 580 -34.29 -20.82 -22.75
CA PRO A 580 -34.44 -19.46 -22.25
C PRO A 580 -35.75 -19.16 -21.51
N ASP A 581 -36.87 -19.71 -21.99
CA ASP A 581 -38.22 -19.27 -21.62
C ASP A 581 -38.81 -20.10 -20.47
N CYS A 582 -38.36 -21.36 -20.35
CA CYS A 582 -38.88 -22.30 -19.37
C CYS A 582 -37.85 -22.72 -18.31
N GLY A 583 -36.54 -22.68 -18.61
CA GLY A 583 -35.47 -23.09 -17.69
C GLY A 583 -35.48 -24.56 -17.28
N THR A 584 -36.51 -25.33 -17.64
CA THR A 584 -36.72 -26.73 -17.23
C THR A 584 -36.48 -27.75 -18.34
N ASN A 585 -36.19 -27.32 -19.57
CA ASN A 585 -35.96 -28.20 -20.71
C ASN A 585 -34.52 -28.08 -21.22
N VAL A 586 -33.88 -29.22 -21.49
CA VAL A 586 -32.58 -29.30 -22.15
C VAL A 586 -32.80 -29.35 -23.67
N LEU A 587 -32.31 -28.33 -24.37
CA LEU A 587 -32.43 -28.18 -25.83
C LEU A 587 -31.42 -29.04 -26.59
N ARG A 588 -30.17 -29.07 -26.11
CA ARG A 588 -29.07 -29.83 -26.72
C ARG A 588 -28.03 -30.23 -25.69
N ILE A 589 -27.30 -31.31 -25.98
CA ILE A 589 -26.22 -31.86 -25.14
C ILE A 589 -24.99 -32.06 -26.03
N VAL A 590 -23.86 -31.52 -25.60
CA VAL A 590 -22.56 -31.68 -26.28
C VAL A 590 -21.59 -32.39 -25.34
N GLN A 591 -20.92 -33.43 -25.82
CA GLN A 591 -19.86 -34.10 -25.05
C GLN A 591 -18.55 -33.35 -25.21
N ILE A 592 -17.88 -33.08 -24.09
CA ILE A 592 -16.53 -32.50 -24.08
C ILE A 592 -15.54 -33.64 -23.88
N PRO A 593 -14.78 -34.03 -24.92
CA PRO A 593 -13.81 -35.10 -24.82
C PRO A 593 -12.61 -34.66 -23.96
N MET A 594 -12.19 -35.52 -23.03
CA MET A 594 -10.97 -35.28 -22.27
C MET A 594 -9.80 -35.92 -23.03
N ALA A 595 -8.80 -35.12 -23.42
CA ALA A 595 -7.57 -35.64 -24.00
C ALA A 595 -6.81 -36.51 -23.00
N ASP A 596 -5.99 -37.45 -23.48
CA ASP A 596 -5.18 -38.35 -22.63
C ASP A 596 -4.25 -37.56 -21.69
N SER A 597 -3.75 -36.40 -22.12
CA SER A 597 -2.93 -35.49 -21.29
C SER A 597 -3.69 -34.83 -20.14
N LEU A 598 -5.03 -34.84 -20.20
CA LEU A 598 -5.96 -34.29 -19.22
C LEU A 598 -6.74 -35.39 -18.47
N ALA A 599 -6.42 -36.66 -18.73
CA ALA A 599 -7.12 -37.80 -18.14
C ALA A 599 -6.93 -37.85 -16.61
N GLY A 600 -8.04 -37.92 -15.87
CA GLY A 600 -8.06 -37.94 -14.40
C GLY A 600 -8.05 -36.55 -13.74
N SER A 601 -7.96 -35.48 -14.52
CA SER A 601 -8.00 -34.10 -14.03
C SER A 601 -9.42 -33.62 -13.78
N VAL A 602 -9.64 -32.98 -12.62
CA VAL A 602 -10.93 -32.39 -12.25
C VAL A 602 -11.03 -30.99 -12.85
N ILE A 603 -12.13 -30.73 -13.57
CA ILE A 603 -12.49 -29.40 -14.06
C ILE A 603 -12.94 -28.55 -12.86
N THR A 604 -12.41 -27.34 -12.74
CA THR A 604 -12.64 -26.44 -11.60
C THR A 604 -13.23 -25.09 -12.00
N SER A 605 -13.24 -24.76 -13.29
CA SER A 605 -13.83 -23.52 -13.81
C SER A 605 -14.20 -23.65 -15.28
N MET A 606 -15.10 -22.78 -15.74
CA MET A 606 -15.55 -22.70 -17.13
C MET A 606 -15.78 -21.25 -17.55
N ALA A 607 -15.43 -20.92 -18.79
CA ALA A 607 -15.94 -19.76 -19.52
C ALA A 607 -16.55 -20.20 -20.85
N TYR A 608 -17.73 -19.67 -21.18
CA TYR A 608 -18.36 -19.84 -22.49
C TYR A 608 -18.19 -18.55 -23.28
N VAL A 609 -17.62 -18.63 -24.48
CA VAL A 609 -17.26 -17.47 -25.28
C VAL A 609 -17.85 -17.61 -26.67
N ARG A 610 -18.40 -16.52 -27.20
CA ARG A 610 -18.80 -16.44 -28.60
C ARG A 610 -18.05 -15.30 -29.27
N ALA A 611 -17.18 -15.63 -30.22
CA ALA A 611 -16.34 -14.67 -30.91
C ALA A 611 -16.31 -15.00 -32.41
N SER A 612 -16.43 -13.98 -33.26
CA SER A 612 -16.35 -14.12 -34.73
C SER A 612 -17.29 -15.20 -35.32
N GLY A 613 -18.47 -15.39 -34.74
CA GLY A 613 -19.45 -16.39 -35.19
C GLY A 613 -19.18 -17.84 -34.75
N ARG A 614 -18.12 -18.09 -33.96
CA ARG A 614 -17.81 -19.39 -33.35
C ARG A 614 -18.11 -19.39 -31.86
N SER A 615 -18.38 -20.57 -31.31
CA SER A 615 -18.63 -20.77 -29.88
C SER A 615 -17.51 -21.59 -29.28
N PHE A 616 -16.85 -21.06 -28.27
CA PHE A 616 -15.77 -21.71 -27.55
C PHE A 616 -16.18 -22.03 -26.12
N VAL A 617 -15.72 -23.18 -25.63
CA VAL A 617 -15.75 -23.52 -24.21
C VAL A 617 -14.32 -23.60 -23.71
N ILE A 618 -14.04 -22.82 -22.68
CA ILE A 618 -12.75 -22.76 -22.02
C ILE A 618 -12.93 -23.38 -20.65
N VAL A 619 -12.10 -24.37 -20.30
CA VAL A 619 -12.18 -25.08 -19.02
C VAL A 619 -10.85 -25.01 -18.29
N GLY A 620 -10.90 -24.73 -17.00
CA GLY A 620 -9.74 -24.75 -16.11
C GLY A 620 -9.70 -26.04 -15.31
N PHE A 621 -8.49 -26.53 -15.02
CA PHE A 621 -8.28 -27.79 -14.29
C PHE A 621 -7.63 -27.59 -12.93
N ARG A 622 -7.80 -28.59 -12.06
CA ARG A 622 -7.19 -28.65 -10.72
C ARG A 622 -5.65 -28.61 -10.71
N HIS A 623 -5.00 -29.02 -11.79
CA HIS A 623 -3.53 -29.01 -11.93
C HIS A 623 -3.02 -27.79 -12.71
N GLY A 624 -3.81 -26.71 -12.76
CA GLY A 624 -3.36 -25.41 -13.25
C GLY A 624 -3.35 -25.22 -14.75
N SER A 625 -3.82 -26.18 -15.54
CA SER A 625 -3.92 -26.04 -16.99
C SER A 625 -5.28 -25.52 -17.44
N ILE A 626 -5.33 -24.93 -18.63
CA ILE A 626 -6.54 -24.41 -19.25
C ILE A 626 -6.69 -25.03 -20.64
N ALA A 627 -7.86 -25.56 -20.99
CA ALA A 627 -8.14 -26.10 -22.32
C ALA A 627 -9.23 -25.30 -23.03
N LEU A 628 -9.04 -25.10 -24.33
CA LEU A 628 -9.93 -24.37 -25.24
C LEU A 628 -10.55 -25.35 -26.24
N PHE A 629 -11.88 -25.41 -26.27
CA PHE A 629 -12.66 -26.26 -27.17
C PHE A 629 -13.51 -25.42 -28.13
N ASP A 630 -13.52 -25.76 -29.42
CA ASP A 630 -14.46 -25.22 -30.41
C ASP A 630 -15.73 -26.07 -30.40
N ILE A 631 -16.89 -25.41 -30.49
CA ILE A 631 -18.19 -26.09 -30.60
C ILE A 631 -18.73 -25.89 -32.00
N HIS A 632 -18.72 -26.97 -32.77
CA HIS A 632 -19.27 -26.98 -34.11
C HIS A 632 -20.76 -27.31 -34.06
N LYS A 633 -21.60 -26.46 -34.69
CA LYS A 633 -23.00 -26.82 -34.98
C LYS A 633 -22.98 -27.91 -36.04
N GLY A 634 -23.25 -29.15 -35.67
CA GLY A 634 -23.21 -30.28 -36.59
C GLY A 634 -24.39 -30.26 -37.56
N GLY A 635 -24.20 -30.83 -38.76
CA GLY A 635 -25.31 -31.28 -39.61
C GLY A 635 -26.03 -32.51 -38.99
N GLU A 636 -26.60 -33.40 -39.80
CA GLU A 636 -27.39 -34.59 -39.37
C GLU A 636 -26.74 -35.55 -38.33
N GLY A 637 -25.47 -35.31 -37.91
CA GLY A 637 -24.72 -36.08 -36.92
C GLY A 637 -24.63 -35.49 -35.48
N GLY A 638 -25.20 -34.32 -35.20
CA GLY A 638 -25.17 -33.70 -33.86
C GLY A 638 -23.95 -32.80 -33.59
N ASP A 639 -24.05 -31.94 -32.57
CA ASP A 639 -23.01 -30.96 -32.19
C ASP A 639 -21.81 -31.67 -31.51
N GLU A 640 -20.60 -31.43 -32.01
CA GLU A 640 -19.35 -31.98 -31.47
C GLU A 640 -18.42 -30.87 -30.95
N ALA A 641 -17.72 -31.15 -29.83
CA ALA A 641 -16.68 -30.28 -29.30
C ALA A 641 -15.29 -30.80 -29.64
N THR A 642 -14.46 -29.93 -30.23
CA THR A 642 -13.09 -30.28 -30.65
C THR A 642 -12.07 -29.49 -29.84
N LEU A 643 -11.10 -30.18 -29.23
CA LEU A 643 -9.99 -29.53 -28.52
C LEU A 643 -9.12 -28.76 -29.50
N ILE A 644 -8.97 -27.44 -29.29
CA ILE A 644 -8.11 -26.57 -30.09
C ILE A 644 -6.72 -26.50 -29.47
N ARG A 645 -6.66 -26.20 -28.16
CA ARG A 645 -5.40 -25.88 -27.49
C ARG A 645 -5.46 -26.13 -25.99
N VAL A 646 -4.30 -26.43 -25.41
CA VAL A 646 -4.10 -26.52 -23.96
C VAL A 646 -2.98 -25.55 -23.57
N ILE A 647 -3.26 -24.67 -22.62
CA ILE A 647 -2.28 -23.83 -21.92
C ILE A 647 -1.84 -24.62 -20.69
N GLU A 648 -0.70 -25.29 -20.78
CA GLU A 648 -0.17 -26.08 -19.68
C GLU A 648 0.36 -25.20 -18.55
N LYS A 649 0.09 -25.60 -17.30
CA LYS A 649 0.62 -24.95 -16.08
C LYS A 649 0.41 -23.42 -16.01
N ALA A 650 -0.70 -22.92 -16.56
CA ALA A 650 -1.09 -21.50 -16.44
C ALA A 650 -1.08 -21.02 -14.98
N HIS A 651 -1.44 -21.89 -14.02
CA HIS A 651 -1.36 -21.66 -12.58
C HIS A 651 -0.46 -22.69 -11.85
N GLY A 652 0.63 -23.09 -12.49
CA GLY A 652 1.57 -24.07 -11.94
C GLY A 652 0.92 -25.44 -11.70
N ALA A 653 0.95 -25.92 -10.46
CA ALA A 653 0.33 -27.18 -10.03
C ALA A 653 -1.01 -26.97 -9.29
N GLU A 654 -1.47 -25.73 -9.15
CA GLU A 654 -2.64 -25.36 -8.36
C GLU A 654 -3.89 -25.17 -9.23
N ALA A 655 -5.08 -25.22 -8.63
CA ALA A 655 -6.33 -25.21 -9.37
C ALA A 655 -6.65 -23.85 -10.01
N VAL A 656 -7.16 -23.87 -11.25
CA VAL A 656 -7.75 -22.69 -11.92
C VAL A 656 -9.21 -22.53 -11.48
N THR A 657 -9.49 -21.52 -10.66
CA THR A 657 -10.78 -21.38 -9.97
C THR A 657 -11.77 -20.48 -10.69
N SER A 658 -11.32 -19.56 -11.53
CA SER A 658 -12.22 -18.73 -12.34
C SER A 658 -11.57 -18.29 -13.65
N LEU A 659 -12.41 -18.18 -14.68
CA LEU A 659 -12.05 -17.81 -16.04
C LEU A 659 -13.05 -16.76 -16.54
N VAL A 660 -12.56 -15.65 -17.09
CA VAL A 660 -13.42 -14.62 -17.70
C VAL A 660 -12.80 -14.16 -19.02
N TRP A 661 -13.65 -14.08 -20.04
CA TRP A 661 -13.27 -13.58 -21.36
C TRP A 661 -13.65 -12.12 -21.52
N HIS A 662 -12.71 -11.32 -22.04
CA HIS A 662 -12.92 -9.92 -22.37
C HIS A 662 -12.54 -9.67 -23.84
N PRO A 663 -13.47 -9.30 -24.73
CA PRO A 663 -13.15 -8.99 -26.12
C PRO A 663 -12.31 -7.71 -26.22
N SER A 664 -11.42 -7.61 -27.21
CA SER A 664 -10.74 -6.34 -27.50
C SER A 664 -11.71 -5.35 -28.14
N SER A 665 -11.65 -4.09 -27.71
CA SER A 665 -12.47 -3.01 -28.27
C SER A 665 -11.96 -2.53 -29.64
N GLU A 666 -10.68 -2.75 -29.92
CA GLU A 666 -10.00 -2.24 -31.12
C GLU A 666 -10.06 -3.22 -32.29
N VAL A 667 -9.95 -4.52 -32.01
CA VAL A 667 -9.85 -5.57 -33.03
C VAL A 667 -10.76 -6.74 -32.67
N ALA A 668 -11.78 -6.99 -33.49
CA ALA A 668 -12.77 -8.03 -33.23
C ALA A 668 -12.21 -9.47 -33.17
N THR A 669 -11.03 -9.71 -33.76
CA THR A 669 -10.36 -11.03 -33.76
C THR A 669 -9.52 -11.29 -32.51
N ILE A 670 -9.25 -10.27 -31.69
CA ILE A 670 -8.41 -10.36 -30.49
C ILE A 670 -9.30 -10.33 -29.25
N GLY A 671 -8.99 -11.18 -28.28
CA GLY A 671 -9.58 -11.10 -26.95
C GLY A 671 -8.61 -11.53 -25.86
N TYR A 672 -9.00 -11.27 -24.63
CA TYR A 672 -8.19 -11.50 -23.44
C TYR A 672 -8.90 -12.50 -22.52
N LEU A 673 -8.20 -13.57 -22.18
CA LEU A 673 -8.64 -14.56 -21.22
C LEU A 673 -7.98 -14.29 -19.86
N PHE A 674 -8.78 -13.88 -18.90
CA PHE A 674 -8.38 -13.68 -17.51
C PHE A 674 -8.57 -14.98 -16.74
N SER A 675 -7.56 -15.38 -15.97
CA SER A 675 -7.57 -16.57 -15.15
C SER A 675 -7.03 -16.29 -13.75
N VAL A 676 -7.67 -16.89 -12.74
CA VAL A 676 -7.19 -16.87 -11.35
C VAL A 676 -7.17 -18.29 -10.80
N GLY A 677 -6.29 -18.53 -9.82
CA GLY A 677 -6.13 -19.85 -9.24
C GLY A 677 -5.69 -19.84 -7.78
N ARG A 678 -5.57 -21.05 -7.22
CA ARG A 678 -5.12 -21.28 -5.84
C ARG A 678 -3.60 -21.10 -5.64
N ASP A 679 -2.91 -20.62 -6.67
CA ASP A 679 -1.53 -20.14 -6.59
C ASP A 679 -1.44 -18.66 -6.18
N GLY A 680 -2.58 -17.96 -6.04
CA GLY A 680 -2.61 -16.56 -5.67
C GLY A 680 -2.32 -15.59 -6.81
N ARG A 681 -2.39 -16.03 -8.08
CA ARG A 681 -1.97 -15.23 -9.24
C ARG A 681 -3.15 -14.84 -10.14
N LEU A 682 -3.00 -13.71 -10.81
CA LEU A 682 -3.85 -13.28 -11.93
C LEU A 682 -3.05 -13.43 -13.22
N GLY A 683 -3.48 -14.37 -14.07
CA GLY A 683 -2.95 -14.58 -15.42
C GLY A 683 -3.86 -13.96 -16.48
N VAL A 684 -3.28 -13.35 -17.51
CA VAL A 684 -4.02 -12.84 -18.67
C VAL A 684 -3.32 -13.27 -19.95
N HIS A 685 -4.06 -14.02 -20.77
CA HIS A 685 -3.60 -14.46 -22.08
C HIS A 685 -4.34 -13.67 -23.16
N GLN A 686 -3.60 -13.09 -24.09
CA GLN A 686 -4.15 -12.51 -25.31
C GLN A 686 -4.27 -13.61 -26.36
N LEU A 687 -5.46 -13.76 -26.94
CA LEU A 687 -5.75 -14.73 -27.98
C LEU A 687 -6.08 -13.99 -29.27
N ASP A 688 -5.35 -14.27 -30.34
CA ASP A 688 -5.68 -13.81 -31.70
C ASP A 688 -6.24 -14.97 -32.52
N SER A 689 -7.55 -14.90 -32.79
CA SER A 689 -8.27 -15.91 -33.58
C SER A 689 -7.85 -15.95 -35.06
N SER A 690 -7.20 -14.91 -35.59
CA SER A 690 -6.73 -14.85 -36.97
C SER A 690 -5.35 -15.48 -37.15
N ALA A 691 -4.46 -15.28 -36.18
CA ALA A 691 -3.08 -15.77 -36.20
C ALA A 691 -2.89 -17.11 -35.47
N ASP A 692 -3.88 -17.57 -34.70
CA ASP A 692 -3.79 -18.74 -33.81
C ASP A 692 -2.60 -18.64 -32.81
N VAL A 693 -2.37 -17.42 -32.32
CA VAL A 693 -1.33 -17.07 -31.34
C VAL A 693 -1.97 -16.81 -29.98
N ILE A 694 -1.34 -17.35 -28.93
CA ILE A 694 -1.68 -17.08 -27.53
C ILE A 694 -0.45 -16.56 -26.84
N ASP A 695 -0.50 -15.31 -26.39
CA ASP A 695 0.58 -14.66 -25.68
C ASP A 695 0.16 -14.38 -24.24
N LEU A 696 1.02 -14.74 -23.28
CA LEU A 696 0.85 -14.30 -21.90
C LEU A 696 1.25 -12.83 -21.83
N VAL A 697 0.31 -11.96 -21.44
CA VAL A 697 0.53 -10.50 -21.39
C VAL A 697 0.52 -9.95 -19.96
N HIS A 698 0.02 -10.73 -19.00
CA HIS A 698 0.07 -10.38 -17.58
C HIS A 698 0.12 -11.65 -16.72
N ASP A 699 1.01 -11.68 -15.74
CA ASP A 699 1.07 -12.72 -14.72
C ASP A 699 1.71 -12.18 -13.42
N LEU A 700 0.87 -11.77 -12.47
CA LEU A 700 1.30 -11.23 -11.18
C LEU A 700 0.60 -11.92 -10.01
N ALA A 701 1.33 -12.02 -8.89
CA ALA A 701 0.75 -12.42 -7.61
C ALA A 701 -0.11 -11.30 -7.03
N LEU A 702 -1.24 -11.68 -6.45
CA LEU A 702 -2.15 -10.78 -5.74
C LEU A 702 -1.64 -10.49 -4.31
N PRO A 703 -2.03 -9.36 -3.69
CA PRO A 703 -1.59 -9.01 -2.34
C PRO A 703 -2.16 -9.90 -1.23
N PHE A 704 -3.13 -10.77 -1.57
CA PHE A 704 -3.69 -11.77 -0.68
C PHE A 704 -3.82 -13.10 -1.43
N GLY A 705 -3.91 -14.19 -0.67
CA GLY A 705 -3.97 -15.54 -1.22
C GLY A 705 -3.44 -16.56 -0.22
N PRO A 706 -3.13 -17.79 -0.67
CA PRO A 706 -3.07 -18.22 -2.07
C PRO A 706 -4.43 -18.67 -2.65
N ASN A 707 -5.46 -18.86 -1.83
CA ASN A 707 -6.74 -19.43 -2.28
C ASN A 707 -7.66 -18.39 -2.94
N ILE A 708 -7.42 -18.06 -4.20
CA ILE A 708 -8.31 -17.20 -5.00
C ILE A 708 -9.45 -18.05 -5.56
N GLU A 709 -10.68 -17.56 -5.48
CA GLU A 709 -11.87 -18.37 -5.77
C GLU A 709 -12.77 -17.74 -6.85
N GLY A 710 -12.63 -16.45 -7.17
CA GLY A 710 -13.44 -15.84 -8.22
C GLY A 710 -12.95 -14.46 -8.68
N LEU A 711 -13.38 -14.11 -9.89
CA LEU A 711 -12.98 -12.95 -10.68
C LEU A 711 -14.22 -12.46 -11.45
N TYR A 712 -14.46 -11.15 -11.50
CA TYR A 712 -15.51 -10.56 -12.34
C TYR A 712 -15.18 -9.10 -12.70
N PHE A 713 -15.83 -8.60 -13.75
CA PHE A 713 -15.76 -7.20 -14.15
C PHE A 713 -16.97 -6.43 -13.65
N GLN A 714 -16.76 -5.24 -13.13
CA GLN A 714 -17.82 -4.32 -12.71
C GLN A 714 -17.36 -2.88 -12.97
N ASP A 715 -18.15 -2.08 -13.68
CA ASP A 715 -17.85 -0.67 -13.96
C ASP A 715 -16.41 -0.43 -14.46
N ASN A 716 -15.92 -1.30 -15.37
CA ASN A 716 -14.56 -1.28 -15.92
C ASN A 716 -13.45 -1.44 -14.84
N ARG A 717 -13.76 -2.18 -13.78
CA ARG A 717 -12.82 -2.64 -12.74
C ARG A 717 -12.75 -4.15 -12.71
N ILE A 718 -11.58 -4.67 -12.39
CA ILE A 718 -11.38 -6.10 -12.16
C ILE A 718 -11.49 -6.35 -10.66
N ILE A 719 -12.53 -7.07 -10.25
CA ILE A 719 -12.76 -7.43 -8.87
C ILE A 719 -12.44 -8.91 -8.67
N ILE A 720 -11.63 -9.21 -7.66
CA ILE A 720 -11.22 -10.57 -7.31
C ILE A 720 -11.60 -10.86 -5.86
N HIS A 721 -12.02 -12.09 -5.58
CA HIS A 721 -12.27 -12.55 -4.22
C HIS A 721 -11.64 -13.90 -3.92
N GLY A 722 -11.36 -14.13 -2.63
CA GLY A 722 -10.73 -15.34 -2.17
C GLY A 722 -10.38 -15.28 -0.69
N PHE A 723 -9.45 -16.13 -0.27
CA PHE A 723 -9.08 -16.28 1.13
C PHE A 723 -7.58 -16.14 1.34
N SER A 724 -7.22 -15.49 2.45
CA SER A 724 -5.89 -15.58 3.03
C SER A 724 -5.99 -16.04 4.48
N SER A 725 -5.39 -17.19 4.77
CA SER A 725 -5.55 -17.90 6.04
C SER A 725 -7.02 -18.10 6.44
N LYS A 726 -7.50 -17.34 7.44
CA LYS A 726 -8.86 -17.44 7.98
C LYS A 726 -9.81 -16.35 7.44
N LYS A 727 -9.25 -15.31 6.81
CA LYS A 727 -9.99 -14.15 6.30
C LYS A 727 -10.37 -14.36 4.84
N TRP A 728 -11.57 -13.91 4.49
CA TRP A 728 -12.05 -13.75 3.13
C TRP A 728 -11.89 -12.29 2.70
N TYR A 729 -11.56 -12.06 1.44
CA TYR A 729 -11.29 -10.74 0.86
C TYR A 729 -12.05 -10.53 -0.46
N LEU A 730 -12.47 -9.29 -0.68
CA LEU A 730 -12.88 -8.73 -1.96
C LEU A 730 -11.92 -7.57 -2.29
N TYR A 731 -11.28 -7.63 -3.45
CA TYR A 731 -10.19 -6.72 -3.81
C TYR A 731 -10.40 -6.16 -5.21
N ASP A 732 -10.24 -4.84 -5.36
CA ASP A 732 -10.24 -4.14 -6.64
C ASP A 732 -8.82 -4.07 -7.17
N VAL A 733 -8.52 -4.87 -8.19
CA VAL A 733 -7.20 -4.94 -8.84
C VAL A 733 -6.91 -3.69 -9.66
N THR A 734 -7.94 -3.00 -10.14
CA THR A 734 -7.78 -1.81 -10.96
C THR A 734 -7.36 -0.61 -10.10
N SER A 735 -7.96 -0.43 -8.92
CA SER A 735 -7.55 0.62 -7.98
C SER A 735 -6.45 0.20 -6.99
N GLU A 736 -6.10 -1.08 -6.95
CA GLU A 736 -5.22 -1.71 -5.95
C GLU A 736 -5.72 -1.55 -4.49
N GLU A 737 -7.04 -1.64 -4.26
CA GLU A 737 -7.65 -1.40 -2.94
C GLU A 737 -8.48 -2.60 -2.42
N GLU A 738 -8.45 -2.81 -1.10
CA GLU A 738 -9.38 -3.71 -0.43
C GLU A 738 -10.78 -3.09 -0.42
N VAL A 739 -11.79 -3.86 -0.83
CA VAL A 739 -13.19 -3.45 -0.80
C VAL A 739 -13.87 -4.00 0.47
N MET A 740 -13.66 -5.29 0.76
CA MET A 740 -14.34 -6.01 1.83
C MET A 740 -13.40 -7.05 2.43
N SER A 741 -13.39 -7.20 3.75
CA SER A 741 -12.70 -8.30 4.43
C SER A 741 -13.45 -8.79 5.67
N ILE A 742 -13.41 -10.10 5.92
CA ILE A 742 -14.09 -10.71 7.09
C ILE A 742 -13.45 -12.05 7.50
N ASP A 743 -13.36 -12.32 8.81
CA ASP A 743 -12.88 -13.61 9.34
C ASP A 743 -13.95 -14.71 9.26
N THR A 744 -13.78 -15.63 8.31
CA THR A 744 -14.70 -16.75 8.06
C THR A 744 -14.24 -18.06 8.71
N GLY A 745 -13.00 -18.12 9.20
CA GLY A 745 -12.38 -19.33 9.72
C GLY A 745 -11.78 -20.26 8.65
N GLY A 746 -11.57 -19.76 7.41
CA GLY A 746 -10.80 -20.39 6.34
C GLY A 746 -11.62 -20.93 5.15
N ALA A 747 -10.91 -21.24 4.04
CA ALA A 747 -11.49 -21.52 2.72
C ALA A 747 -12.24 -22.86 2.58
N HIS A 748 -11.90 -23.88 3.38
CA HIS A 748 -12.42 -25.26 3.22
C HIS A 748 -13.83 -25.49 3.79
N ARG A 749 -14.58 -24.40 4.02
CA ARG A 749 -15.95 -24.44 4.55
C ARG A 749 -16.94 -24.23 3.42
N SER A 750 -18.21 -24.50 3.64
CA SER A 750 -19.24 -24.15 2.66
C SER A 750 -19.49 -22.65 2.69
N TRP A 751 -19.42 -22.00 1.54
CA TRP A 751 -19.67 -20.58 1.37
C TRP A 751 -20.24 -20.29 -0.03
N ALA A 752 -20.85 -19.12 -0.19
CA ALA A 752 -21.22 -18.55 -1.47
C ALA A 752 -21.12 -17.03 -1.38
N PHE A 753 -20.73 -16.39 -2.48
CA PHE A 753 -20.64 -14.94 -2.59
C PHE A 753 -21.46 -14.45 -3.78
N ARG A 754 -22.10 -13.29 -3.63
CA ARG A 754 -22.79 -12.60 -4.72
C ARG A 754 -22.43 -11.11 -4.71
N PRO A 755 -21.91 -10.55 -5.82
CA PRO A 755 -21.69 -9.12 -5.93
C PRO A 755 -23.03 -8.38 -6.02
N HIS A 756 -23.06 -7.14 -5.53
CA HIS A 756 -24.17 -6.21 -5.75
C HIS A 756 -23.97 -5.44 -7.06
N SER A 757 -25.03 -4.79 -7.54
CA SER A 757 -24.95 -3.81 -8.64
C SER A 757 -23.93 -2.69 -8.41
N SER A 758 -23.72 -2.26 -7.16
CA SER A 758 -22.60 -1.41 -6.76
C SER A 758 -21.46 -2.24 -6.17
N ILE A 759 -20.25 -1.65 -6.06
CA ILE A 759 -19.11 -2.32 -5.43
C ILE A 759 -19.48 -2.85 -4.03
N GLY A 760 -19.08 -4.08 -3.72
CA GLY A 760 -19.51 -4.80 -2.50
C GLY A 760 -20.25 -6.10 -2.84
N GLY A 761 -21.02 -6.62 -1.88
CA GLY A 761 -21.74 -7.87 -2.07
C GLY A 761 -22.24 -8.52 -0.78
N THR A 762 -22.78 -9.72 -0.92
CA THR A 762 -23.24 -10.56 0.19
C THR A 762 -22.50 -11.90 0.19
N LEU A 763 -21.92 -12.25 1.33
CA LEU A 763 -21.24 -13.50 1.61
C LEU A 763 -22.08 -14.32 2.60
N VAL A 764 -22.29 -15.60 2.29
CA VAL A 764 -22.90 -16.58 3.19
C VAL A 764 -21.89 -17.69 3.43
N TRP A 765 -21.67 -18.11 4.68
CA TRP A 765 -20.75 -19.19 4.99
C TRP A 765 -21.13 -19.97 6.25
N THR A 766 -20.58 -21.18 6.40
CA THR A 766 -20.74 -22.00 7.60
C THR A 766 -19.52 -21.88 8.52
N ARG A 767 -19.72 -21.50 9.79
CA ARG A 767 -18.69 -21.53 10.84
C ARG A 767 -19.28 -22.13 12.11
N ALA A 768 -18.56 -23.06 12.75
CA ALA A 768 -19.01 -23.72 13.98
C ALA A 768 -20.44 -24.31 13.91
N SER A 769 -20.80 -24.90 12.76
CA SER A 769 -22.13 -25.47 12.47
C SER A 769 -23.29 -24.47 12.39
N SER A 770 -23.03 -23.16 12.39
CA SER A 770 -24.01 -22.11 12.10
C SER A 770 -23.72 -21.40 10.77
N MET A 771 -24.80 -20.94 10.13
CA MET A 771 -24.74 -20.13 8.92
C MET A 771 -24.57 -18.67 9.32
N HIS A 772 -23.61 -18.00 8.69
CA HIS A 772 -23.36 -16.58 8.85
C HIS A 772 -23.64 -15.88 7.53
N ILE A 773 -24.23 -14.69 7.61
CA ILE A 773 -24.50 -13.82 6.46
C ILE A 773 -23.81 -12.49 6.74
N PHE A 774 -22.98 -12.04 5.82
CA PHE A 774 -22.37 -10.72 5.82
C PHE A 774 -22.72 -9.99 4.53
N SER A 775 -23.24 -8.78 4.63
CA SER A 775 -23.59 -7.97 3.47
C SER A 775 -22.99 -6.57 3.63
N GLN A 776 -22.28 -6.10 2.60
CA GLN A 776 -21.71 -4.76 2.58
C GLN A 776 -21.92 -4.08 1.23
N THR A 777 -22.31 -2.81 1.27
CA THR A 777 -22.51 -1.95 0.09
C THR A 777 -21.50 -0.81 0.12
N GLY A 778 -20.67 -0.73 -0.93
CA GLY A 778 -19.53 0.17 -1.01
C GLY A 778 -18.23 -0.47 -0.49
N ALA A 779 -17.13 0.26 -0.63
CA ALA A 779 -15.85 -0.08 -0.01
C ALA A 779 -15.89 0.17 1.51
N ASN A 780 -15.10 -0.58 2.27
CA ASN A 780 -14.98 -0.43 3.74
C ASN A 780 -14.23 0.85 4.16
N HIS A 781 -13.55 1.52 3.23
CA HIS A 781 -12.87 2.80 3.45
C HIS A 781 -12.90 3.65 2.17
N ALA A 782 -12.64 4.95 2.31
CA ALA A 782 -12.46 5.87 1.20
C ALA A 782 -10.98 6.29 1.08
N VAL A 783 -10.47 6.31 -0.15
CA VAL A 783 -9.13 6.83 -0.44
C VAL A 783 -9.24 8.30 -0.79
N VAL A 784 -8.74 9.17 0.10
CA VAL A 784 -8.69 10.63 -0.11
C VAL A 784 -7.57 10.98 -1.09
N ARG A 785 -6.44 10.27 -0.96
CA ARG A 785 -5.28 10.37 -1.85
C ARG A 785 -4.57 9.03 -1.89
N SER A 786 -4.26 8.54 -3.10
CA SER A 786 -3.49 7.32 -3.31
C SER A 786 -2.05 7.47 -2.81
N GLY A 787 -1.47 6.37 -2.32
CA GLY A 787 -0.09 6.32 -1.83
C GLY A 787 0.91 5.76 -2.84
N GLY A 788 2.16 5.65 -2.39
CA GLY A 788 3.25 4.98 -3.07
C GLY A 788 3.91 3.91 -2.18
N HIS A 789 5.23 3.92 -2.11
CA HIS A 789 5.98 3.07 -1.19
C HIS A 789 5.95 3.63 0.23
N GLY A 790 5.75 2.77 1.23
CA GLY A 790 5.81 3.14 2.65
C GLY A 790 7.16 2.90 3.32
N ARG A 791 8.19 2.62 2.51
CA ARG A 791 9.59 2.41 2.88
C ARG A 791 10.48 3.19 1.93
N GLU A 792 11.77 3.25 2.26
CA GLU A 792 12.81 3.89 1.48
C GLU A 792 12.81 3.36 0.04
N ILE A 793 12.49 4.21 -0.92
CA ILE A 793 12.70 3.94 -2.35
C ILE A 793 14.20 3.90 -2.55
N LYS A 794 14.75 2.83 -3.15
CA LYS A 794 16.19 2.64 -3.33
C LYS A 794 16.61 2.76 -4.79
N ALA A 795 15.71 2.50 -5.73
CA ALA A 795 15.97 2.59 -7.16
C ALA A 795 14.82 3.28 -7.90
N VAL A 796 15.15 4.09 -8.90
CA VAL A 796 14.19 4.64 -9.86
C VAL A 796 14.73 4.52 -11.28
N ALA A 797 13.87 4.14 -12.22
CA ALA A 797 14.17 4.07 -13.64
C ALA A 797 13.03 4.68 -14.44
N VAL A 798 13.34 5.53 -15.41
CA VAL A 798 12.36 6.24 -16.24
C VAL A 798 12.46 5.73 -17.67
N LEU A 799 11.31 5.41 -18.26
CA LEU A 799 11.23 4.99 -19.64
C LEU A 799 11.57 6.17 -20.57
N ALA A 800 12.57 6.00 -21.44
CA ALA A 800 12.92 6.98 -22.44
C ALA A 800 11.76 7.19 -23.43
N LYS A 801 11.53 8.44 -23.85
CA LYS A 801 10.39 8.77 -24.72
C LYS A 801 10.68 8.30 -26.15
N ALA A 802 10.12 7.16 -26.54
CA ALA A 802 10.32 6.60 -27.88
C ALA A 802 9.58 7.40 -28.98
N ASN A 803 8.39 7.95 -28.68
CA ASN A 803 7.55 8.70 -29.64
C ASN A 803 6.72 9.81 -28.98
N SER A 804 6.25 10.79 -29.77
CA SER A 804 5.30 11.82 -29.33
C SER A 804 3.90 11.22 -29.12
N GLY A 805 3.70 10.52 -28.01
CA GLY A 805 2.41 9.91 -27.64
C GLY A 805 2.51 8.71 -26.69
N SER A 806 3.69 8.12 -26.51
CA SER A 806 3.90 7.01 -25.56
C SER A 806 3.81 7.50 -24.12
N ARG A 807 3.12 6.74 -23.26
CA ARG A 807 3.01 7.00 -21.82
C ARG A 807 4.41 7.05 -21.21
N ARG A 808 4.65 8.00 -20.29
CA ARG A 808 5.91 8.03 -19.54
C ARG A 808 5.78 7.20 -18.28
N LEU A 809 6.28 5.98 -18.37
CA LEU A 809 6.33 5.07 -17.24
C LEU A 809 7.58 5.32 -16.38
N ILE A 810 7.38 5.29 -15.07
CA ILE A 810 8.41 5.43 -14.05
C ILE A 810 8.34 4.17 -13.20
N ALA A 811 9.43 3.41 -13.13
CA ALA A 811 9.54 2.29 -12.21
C ALA A 811 10.29 2.73 -10.97
N THR A 812 9.73 2.49 -9.79
CA THR A 812 10.42 2.67 -8.51
C THR A 812 10.45 1.36 -7.75
N GLY A 813 11.57 1.08 -7.09
CA GLY A 813 11.76 -0.10 -6.25
C GLY A 813 12.20 0.33 -4.86
N ALA A 814 11.60 -0.26 -3.84
CA ALA A 814 11.83 0.16 -2.46
C ALA A 814 12.20 -1.00 -1.55
N GLU A 815 12.52 -0.65 -0.30
CA GLU A 815 12.83 -1.61 0.75
C GLU A 815 11.61 -2.47 1.14
N ASP A 816 10.38 -2.04 0.80
CA ASP A 816 9.14 -2.81 0.94
C ASP A 816 9.04 -4.03 0.01
N THR A 817 10.08 -4.30 -0.80
CA THR A 817 10.22 -5.44 -1.75
C THR A 817 9.35 -5.31 -3.00
N ASP A 818 8.55 -4.26 -3.09
CA ASP A 818 7.69 -4.01 -4.23
C ASP A 818 8.42 -3.17 -5.30
N ILE A 819 8.05 -3.40 -6.56
CA ILE A 819 8.31 -2.46 -7.66
C ILE A 819 6.98 -1.83 -8.05
N LYS A 820 6.90 -0.50 -8.09
CA LYS A 820 5.70 0.22 -8.52
C LYS A 820 5.94 0.94 -9.84
N ILE A 821 4.98 0.81 -10.75
CA ILE A 821 4.93 1.52 -12.02
C ILE A 821 4.02 2.72 -11.86
N PHE A 822 4.62 3.90 -12.01
CA PHE A 822 4.00 5.20 -11.91
C PHE A 822 3.92 5.89 -13.28
N GLU A 823 3.00 6.84 -13.36
CA GLU A 823 2.91 7.81 -14.45
C GLU A 823 2.95 9.22 -13.86
N TYR A 824 3.62 10.15 -14.55
CA TYR A 824 3.63 11.56 -14.19
C TYR A 824 2.66 12.33 -15.09
N VAL A 825 1.48 12.67 -14.57
CA VAL A 825 0.35 13.26 -15.31
C VAL A 825 -0.22 14.42 -14.51
N GLU A 826 -0.54 15.54 -15.18
CA GLU A 826 -1.13 16.72 -14.53
C GLU A 826 -0.36 17.22 -13.29
N GLU A 827 0.98 17.22 -13.39
CA GLU A 827 1.90 17.59 -12.30
C GLU A 827 1.83 16.70 -11.03
N ASP A 828 1.20 15.53 -11.11
CA ASP A 828 1.13 14.55 -10.02
C ASP A 828 1.67 13.18 -10.43
N ILE A 829 2.03 12.37 -9.44
CA ILE A 829 2.53 11.02 -9.62
C ILE A 829 1.42 10.03 -9.26
N VAL A 830 1.02 9.20 -10.24
CA VAL A 830 -0.09 8.25 -10.10
C VAL A 830 0.44 6.83 -10.24
N CYS A 831 0.21 5.99 -9.22
CA CYS A 831 0.55 4.57 -9.27
C CYS A 831 -0.44 3.84 -10.20
N ARG A 832 0.07 3.09 -11.17
CA ARG A 832 -0.72 2.29 -12.12
C ARG A 832 -0.67 0.80 -11.80
N ARG A 833 0.46 0.31 -11.27
CA ARG A 833 0.64 -1.12 -10.98
C ARG A 833 1.71 -1.35 -9.93
N THR A 834 1.51 -2.36 -9.09
CA THR A 834 2.52 -2.89 -8.17
C THR A 834 2.90 -4.33 -8.56
N ILE A 835 4.20 -4.57 -8.73
CA ILE A 835 4.82 -5.86 -9.04
C ILE A 835 5.40 -6.44 -7.75
N ARG A 836 4.97 -7.66 -7.41
CA ARG A 836 5.34 -8.36 -6.16
C ARG A 836 5.98 -9.70 -6.49
N LYS A 837 7.29 -9.82 -6.27
CA LYS A 837 8.04 -11.06 -6.48
C LYS A 837 9.35 -11.12 -5.70
N HIS A 838 10.07 -10.00 -5.63
CA HIS A 838 11.26 -9.90 -4.79
C HIS A 838 10.90 -10.21 -3.33
N THR A 839 11.78 -10.94 -2.66
CA THR A 839 11.67 -11.21 -1.22
C THR A 839 12.53 -10.28 -0.38
N THR A 840 13.41 -9.52 -1.05
CA THR A 840 14.34 -8.58 -0.46
C THR A 840 14.15 -7.17 -1.04
N GLY A 841 14.69 -6.14 -0.37
CA GLY A 841 14.58 -4.76 -0.84
C GLY A 841 15.29 -4.56 -2.18
N ILE A 842 14.62 -3.87 -3.10
CA ILE A 842 15.13 -3.61 -4.46
C ILE A 842 16.42 -2.80 -4.39
N GLN A 843 17.43 -3.16 -5.17
CA GLN A 843 18.73 -2.47 -5.21
C GLN A 843 18.92 -1.63 -6.48
N HIS A 844 18.52 -2.15 -7.64
CA HIS A 844 18.71 -1.46 -8.91
C HIS A 844 17.56 -1.76 -9.89
N LEU A 845 17.26 -0.79 -10.76
CA LEU A 845 16.24 -0.86 -11.80
C LEU A 845 16.78 -0.20 -13.07
N GLN A 846 16.49 -0.79 -14.22
CA GLN A 846 16.83 -0.19 -15.52
C GLN A 846 15.85 -0.65 -16.59
N TRP A 847 15.40 0.28 -17.42
CA TRP A 847 14.63 -0.04 -18.63
C TRP A 847 15.57 -0.43 -19.77
N SER A 848 15.15 -1.36 -20.63
CA SER A 848 15.79 -1.56 -21.93
C SER A 848 15.65 -0.30 -22.79
N HIS A 849 16.57 -0.13 -23.74
CA HIS A 849 16.56 1.06 -24.61
C HIS A 849 15.26 1.19 -25.44
N ASN A 850 14.67 0.06 -25.83
CA ASN A 850 13.41 0.01 -26.58
C ASN A 850 12.15 0.11 -25.69
N GLY A 851 12.30 0.07 -24.36
CA GLY A 851 11.18 0.20 -23.43
C GLY A 851 10.31 -1.02 -23.20
N GLU A 852 10.60 -2.14 -23.86
CA GLU A 852 9.81 -3.37 -23.73
C GLU A 852 10.12 -4.16 -22.45
N TYR A 853 11.33 -3.97 -21.91
CA TYR A 853 11.83 -4.71 -20.77
C TYR A 853 12.22 -3.80 -19.61
N LEU A 854 11.90 -4.24 -18.40
CA LEU A 854 12.39 -3.71 -17.14
C LEU A 854 13.24 -4.77 -16.47
N PHE A 855 14.44 -4.41 -16.04
CA PHE A 855 15.36 -5.26 -15.29
C PHE A 855 15.33 -4.83 -13.82
N SER A 856 15.37 -5.79 -12.91
CA SER A 856 15.42 -5.51 -11.47
C SER A 856 16.37 -6.44 -10.73
N SER A 857 16.99 -5.92 -9.67
CA SER A 857 17.81 -6.71 -8.75
C SER A 857 17.48 -6.45 -7.28
N GLY A 858 17.73 -7.47 -6.45
CA GLY A 858 17.57 -7.43 -4.99
C GLY A 858 18.79 -8.01 -4.26
N GLY A 859 18.61 -8.31 -2.98
CA GLY A 859 19.52 -9.18 -2.21
C GLY A 859 19.38 -10.65 -2.61
N CYS A 860 20.17 -11.52 -1.98
CA CYS A 860 20.18 -12.98 -2.23
C CYS A 860 20.31 -13.34 -3.72
N GLU A 861 21.10 -12.56 -4.46
CA GLU A 861 21.29 -12.68 -5.92
C GLU A 861 19.99 -12.65 -6.74
N GLU A 862 18.91 -12.06 -6.22
CA GLU A 862 17.67 -11.90 -6.98
C GLU A 862 17.88 -10.99 -8.19
N PHE A 863 17.63 -11.51 -9.40
CA PHE A 863 17.59 -10.73 -10.64
C PHE A 863 16.46 -11.22 -11.54
N TYR A 864 15.64 -10.30 -12.03
CA TYR A 864 14.47 -10.60 -12.86
C TYR A 864 14.44 -9.75 -14.13
N VAL A 865 13.94 -10.35 -15.21
CA VAL A 865 13.63 -9.67 -16.47
C VAL A 865 12.12 -9.63 -16.63
N TRP A 866 11.58 -8.42 -16.67
CA TRP A 866 10.14 -8.14 -16.78
C TRP A 866 9.83 -7.62 -18.18
N ARG A 867 8.84 -8.20 -18.84
CA ARG A 867 8.25 -7.62 -20.03
C ARG A 867 7.04 -6.80 -19.67
N ILE A 868 6.98 -5.57 -20.17
CA ILE A 868 5.92 -4.60 -19.89
C ILE A 868 5.12 -4.37 -21.17
N HIS A 869 3.80 -4.57 -21.09
CA HIS A 869 2.87 -4.41 -22.20
C HIS A 869 1.94 -3.22 -21.94
N ASP A 870 1.79 -2.33 -22.91
CA ASP A 870 0.70 -1.35 -22.93
C ASP A 870 -0.54 -2.04 -23.51
N LEU A 871 -1.57 -2.23 -22.69
CA LEU A 871 -2.77 -2.97 -23.04
C LEU A 871 -3.92 -2.01 -23.31
N SER A 872 -4.74 -2.31 -24.32
CA SER A 872 -5.94 -1.52 -24.66
C SER A 872 -7.13 -1.77 -23.72
N ILE A 873 -6.94 -2.54 -22.65
CA ILE A 873 -7.97 -2.85 -21.65
C ILE A 873 -7.98 -1.74 -20.60
N SER A 874 -9.05 -0.95 -20.54
CA SER A 874 -9.08 0.18 -19.60
C SER A 874 -9.01 -0.24 -18.12
N ALA A 875 -9.44 -1.45 -17.76
CA ALA A 875 -9.34 -1.98 -16.39
C ALA A 875 -7.94 -2.50 -16.01
N LEU A 876 -7.11 -2.84 -17.01
CA LEU A 876 -5.74 -3.33 -16.88
C LEU A 876 -4.91 -2.81 -18.06
N ASP A 877 -4.39 -1.61 -17.89
CA ASP A 877 -3.70 -0.86 -18.92
C ASP A 877 -2.21 -1.20 -19.05
N ILE A 878 -1.61 -1.77 -17.99
CA ILE A 878 -0.21 -2.21 -17.98
C ILE A 878 -0.16 -3.71 -17.66
N GLY A 879 0.18 -4.50 -18.68
CA GLY A 879 0.50 -5.92 -18.56
C GLY A 879 1.94 -6.13 -18.12
N VAL A 880 2.19 -7.12 -17.26
CA VAL A 880 3.53 -7.41 -16.72
C VAL A 880 3.75 -8.91 -16.70
N VAL A 881 4.84 -9.38 -17.30
CA VAL A 881 5.24 -10.79 -17.30
C VAL A 881 6.69 -10.92 -16.87
N CYS A 882 6.98 -11.86 -15.96
CA CYS A 882 8.35 -12.19 -15.60
C CYS A 882 8.90 -13.23 -16.60
N GLU A 883 9.63 -12.78 -17.63
CA GLU A 883 10.15 -13.67 -18.68
C GLU A 883 11.40 -14.45 -18.23
N HIS A 884 12.15 -13.93 -17.26
CA HIS A 884 13.34 -14.62 -16.75
C HIS A 884 13.57 -14.39 -15.26
N VAL A 885 14.01 -15.45 -14.58
CA VAL A 885 14.49 -15.45 -13.21
C VAL A 885 15.92 -15.98 -13.21
N TYR A 886 16.87 -15.16 -12.80
CA TYR A 886 18.25 -15.58 -12.62
C TYR A 886 18.32 -16.63 -11.50
N MET A 887 19.02 -17.73 -11.78
CA MET A 887 19.26 -18.81 -10.83
C MET A 887 20.69 -18.68 -10.32
N PRO A 888 20.89 -18.39 -9.02
CA PRO A 888 22.21 -18.31 -8.44
C PRO A 888 23.00 -19.62 -8.58
N GLU A 889 24.33 -19.52 -8.65
CA GLU A 889 25.22 -20.70 -8.73
C GLU A 889 25.20 -21.53 -7.42
N SER A 890 24.90 -20.87 -6.29
CA SER A 890 24.83 -21.48 -4.96
C SER A 890 23.39 -21.75 -4.53
N GLU A 891 23.14 -22.90 -3.91
CA GLU A 891 21.85 -23.19 -3.25
C GLU A 891 21.57 -22.28 -2.04
N HIS A 892 22.62 -21.65 -1.50
CA HIS A 892 22.56 -20.69 -0.39
C HIS A 892 23.05 -19.32 -0.85
N ALA A 893 22.46 -18.81 -1.92
CA ALA A 893 22.76 -17.49 -2.45
C ALA A 893 22.45 -16.40 -1.40
N ASP A 894 23.51 -15.79 -0.88
CA ASP A 894 23.44 -14.71 0.13
C ASP A 894 24.18 -13.45 -0.34
N LEU A 895 24.77 -13.49 -1.55
CA LEU A 895 25.45 -12.33 -2.11
C LEU A 895 24.42 -11.29 -2.56
N ARG A 896 24.81 -10.01 -2.46
CA ARG A 896 24.00 -8.92 -3.02
C ARG A 896 24.48 -8.62 -4.44
N LEU A 897 23.53 -8.55 -5.37
CA LEU A 897 23.76 -7.96 -6.68
C LEU A 897 23.69 -6.44 -6.52
N MET A 898 24.85 -5.80 -6.50
CA MET A 898 25.00 -4.40 -6.09
C MET A 898 24.58 -3.43 -7.18
N SER A 899 24.89 -3.75 -8.44
CA SER A 899 24.57 -2.95 -9.60
C SER A 899 24.56 -3.85 -10.83
N PHE A 900 23.81 -3.45 -11.85
CA PHE A 900 23.93 -4.00 -13.18
C PHE A 900 23.79 -2.90 -14.22
N ASP A 901 24.26 -3.14 -15.43
CA ASP A 901 23.99 -2.27 -16.58
C ASP A 901 23.59 -3.12 -17.78
N VAL A 902 22.78 -2.55 -18.67
CA VAL A 902 22.20 -3.23 -19.82
C VAL A 902 22.36 -2.39 -21.09
N ILE A 903 22.88 -3.01 -22.14
CA ILE A 903 22.88 -2.46 -23.50
C ILE A 903 22.06 -3.36 -24.43
N THR A 904 21.28 -2.75 -25.31
CA THR A 904 20.42 -3.47 -26.26
C THR A 904 21.01 -3.39 -27.67
N SER A 905 21.20 -4.54 -28.31
CA SER A 905 21.67 -4.69 -29.70
C SER A 905 20.68 -5.55 -30.48
N GLY A 906 19.82 -4.92 -31.29
CA GLY A 906 18.70 -5.60 -31.94
C GLY A 906 17.67 -6.07 -30.90
N SER A 907 17.34 -7.36 -30.88
CA SER A 907 16.46 -7.97 -29.86
C SER A 907 17.21 -8.44 -28.61
N ALA A 908 18.54 -8.55 -28.67
CA ALA A 908 19.35 -9.09 -27.59
C ALA A 908 19.81 -7.98 -26.62
N ASN A 909 19.82 -8.31 -25.33
CA ASN A 909 20.29 -7.45 -24.26
C ASN A 909 21.56 -8.04 -23.64
N THR A 910 22.66 -7.31 -23.69
CA THR A 910 23.89 -7.67 -22.97
C THR A 910 23.87 -7.01 -21.60
N ILE A 911 24.00 -7.83 -20.56
CA ILE A 911 23.80 -7.46 -19.16
C ILE A 911 25.10 -7.71 -18.42
N THR A 912 25.61 -6.70 -17.73
CA THR A 912 26.74 -6.85 -16.81
C THR A 912 26.23 -6.71 -15.38
N MET A 913 26.63 -7.62 -14.50
CA MET A 913 26.25 -7.64 -13.09
C MET A 913 27.50 -7.62 -12.22
N VAL A 914 27.47 -6.85 -11.14
CA VAL A 914 28.52 -6.84 -10.11
C VAL A 914 27.98 -7.22 -8.74
N PHE A 915 28.77 -7.97 -8.00
CA PHE A 915 28.37 -8.61 -6.75
C PHE A 915 29.20 -8.11 -5.56
N SER A 916 28.66 -8.33 -4.36
CA SER A 916 29.31 -7.94 -3.10
C SER A 916 30.64 -8.65 -2.81
N ASP A 917 30.92 -9.76 -3.49
CA ASP A 917 32.15 -10.56 -3.35
C ASP A 917 33.27 -10.13 -4.33
N SER A 918 33.12 -8.98 -4.98
CA SER A 918 34.07 -8.48 -6.00
C SER A 918 33.99 -9.16 -7.36
N SER A 919 33.01 -10.05 -7.59
CA SER A 919 32.83 -10.69 -8.89
C SER A 919 32.04 -9.81 -9.86
N ILE A 920 32.38 -9.94 -11.14
CA ILE A 920 31.66 -9.37 -12.29
C ILE A 920 31.25 -10.51 -13.22
N LYS A 921 30.00 -10.49 -13.70
CA LYS A 921 29.48 -11.48 -14.65
C LYS A 921 28.74 -10.77 -15.78
N VAL A 922 28.95 -11.24 -17.00
CA VAL A 922 28.34 -10.70 -18.22
C VAL A 922 27.51 -11.79 -18.87
N TYR A 923 26.26 -11.45 -19.21
CA TYR A 923 25.29 -12.35 -19.81
C TYR A 923 24.66 -11.72 -21.05
N ARG A 924 24.15 -12.57 -21.94
CA ARG A 924 23.27 -12.20 -23.06
C ARG A 924 21.88 -12.74 -22.80
N PHE A 925 20.90 -11.87 -22.85
CA PHE A 925 19.48 -12.21 -22.86
C PHE A 925 18.87 -11.95 -24.24
N ASP A 926 18.46 -13.00 -24.94
CA ASP A 926 17.78 -12.88 -26.25
C ASP A 926 16.43 -13.61 -26.18
N PRO A 927 15.30 -12.90 -26.21
CA PRO A 927 13.98 -13.51 -26.11
C PRO A 927 13.63 -14.39 -27.31
N THR A 928 14.30 -14.21 -28.46
CA THR A 928 14.07 -14.95 -29.70
C THR A 928 14.94 -16.20 -29.83
N ALA A 929 16.01 -16.30 -29.03
CA ALA A 929 16.93 -17.43 -29.07
C ALA A 929 16.34 -18.67 -28.36
N ALA A 930 16.75 -19.86 -28.81
CA ALA A 930 16.36 -21.12 -28.16
C ALA A 930 16.83 -21.20 -26.71
N VAL A 931 18.05 -20.72 -26.44
CA VAL A 931 18.57 -20.51 -25.08
C VAL A 931 18.55 -19.02 -24.82
N LYS A 932 17.52 -18.58 -24.08
CA LYS A 932 17.28 -17.14 -23.83
C LYS A 932 18.37 -16.49 -22.99
N TRP A 933 19.02 -17.22 -22.10
CA TRP A 933 20.03 -16.71 -21.16
C TRP A 933 21.38 -17.39 -21.38
N GLN A 934 22.40 -16.63 -21.75
CA GLN A 934 23.72 -17.17 -22.10
C GLN A 934 24.83 -16.43 -21.34
N PRO A 935 25.72 -17.14 -20.61
CA PRO A 935 26.88 -16.52 -19.98
C PRO A 935 27.93 -16.16 -21.04
N LEU A 936 28.42 -14.91 -21.02
CA LEU A 936 29.47 -14.44 -21.93
C LEU A 936 30.83 -14.38 -21.25
N ALA A 937 30.91 -13.76 -20.07
CA ALA A 937 32.18 -13.51 -19.41
C ALA A 937 32.07 -13.45 -17.87
N LYS A 938 33.15 -13.76 -17.15
CA LYS A 938 33.26 -13.67 -15.69
C LYS A 938 34.61 -13.11 -15.30
N GLY A 939 34.65 -12.26 -14.29
CA GLY A 939 35.86 -11.66 -13.76
C GLY A 939 35.82 -11.56 -12.24
N LEU A 940 36.99 -11.34 -11.64
CA LEU A 940 37.13 -11.06 -10.22
C LEU A 940 38.04 -9.85 -10.07
N TYR A 941 37.60 -8.85 -9.30
CA TYR A 941 38.39 -7.65 -9.07
C TYR A 941 39.42 -7.90 -7.96
N PHE A 942 38.98 -7.94 -6.69
CA PHE A 942 39.79 -8.27 -5.52
C PHE A 942 38.88 -8.94 -4.46
N THR A 943 38.73 -8.28 -3.31
CA THR A 943 37.85 -8.66 -2.19
C THR A 943 36.92 -7.52 -1.79
N SER A 944 37.13 -6.33 -2.37
CA SER A 944 36.28 -5.16 -2.15
C SER A 944 34.96 -5.33 -2.90
N CYS A 945 33.86 -4.92 -2.27
CA CYS A 945 32.56 -4.96 -2.90
C CYS A 945 32.53 -4.00 -4.10
N LEU A 946 32.15 -4.50 -5.28
CA LEU A 946 31.91 -3.67 -6.46
C LEU A 946 30.52 -3.06 -6.32
N THR A 947 30.45 -1.74 -6.31
CA THR A 947 29.21 -1.00 -6.00
C THR A 947 28.54 -0.40 -7.23
N GLN A 948 29.28 -0.20 -8.32
CA GLN A 948 28.78 0.40 -9.56
C GLN A 948 29.41 -0.30 -10.77
N CYS A 949 28.64 -0.46 -11.83
CA CYS A 949 29.13 -0.90 -13.14
C CYS A 949 28.38 -0.17 -14.25
N MET A 950 29.06 0.08 -15.36
CA MET A 950 28.45 0.67 -16.55
C MET A 950 29.21 0.29 -17.82
N PHE A 951 28.52 0.20 -18.95
CA PHE A 951 29.12 0.06 -20.27
C PHE A 951 29.58 1.42 -20.79
N LEU A 952 30.84 1.50 -21.26
CA LEU A 952 31.36 2.63 -22.04
C LEU A 952 31.23 2.39 -23.55
N SER A 953 31.12 1.12 -23.94
CA SER A 953 30.87 0.63 -25.28
C SER A 953 30.39 -0.82 -25.20
N THR A 954 30.05 -1.43 -26.33
CA THR A 954 29.79 -2.88 -26.41
C THR A 954 31.01 -3.74 -26.04
N THR A 955 32.21 -3.15 -25.94
CA THR A 955 33.49 -3.84 -25.72
C THR A 955 34.23 -3.36 -24.48
N LYS A 956 33.66 -2.45 -23.69
CA LYS A 956 34.31 -1.90 -22.48
C LYS A 956 33.31 -1.65 -21.37
N ILE A 957 33.64 -2.15 -20.19
CA ILE A 957 32.89 -1.93 -18.95
C ILE A 957 33.78 -1.13 -17.99
N LEU A 958 33.18 -0.16 -17.28
CA LEU A 958 33.79 0.53 -16.16
C LEU A 958 33.11 0.07 -14.87
N THR A 959 33.88 -0.24 -13.83
CA THR A 959 33.35 -0.54 -12.50
C THR A 959 34.00 0.31 -11.43
N ALA A 960 33.29 0.58 -10.35
CA ALA A 960 33.87 1.14 -9.13
C ALA A 960 33.43 0.36 -7.88
N GLY A 961 34.27 0.39 -6.85
CA GLY A 961 34.07 -0.38 -5.63
C GLY A 961 34.14 0.42 -4.34
N THR A 962 34.08 -0.30 -3.22
CA THR A 962 34.20 0.26 -1.86
C THR A 962 35.59 0.80 -1.54
N ASP A 963 36.60 0.45 -2.33
CA ASP A 963 37.98 0.92 -2.19
C ASP A 963 38.22 2.31 -2.84
N GLY A 964 37.20 2.91 -3.43
CA GLY A 964 37.26 4.24 -4.05
C GLY A 964 38.01 4.28 -5.39
N HIS A 965 38.20 3.13 -6.06
CA HIS A 965 38.84 3.06 -7.38
C HIS A 965 37.83 2.73 -8.48
N ALA A 966 38.07 3.29 -9.66
CA ALA A 966 37.42 2.90 -10.91
C ALA A 966 38.40 2.08 -11.78
N VAL A 967 37.93 1.00 -12.39
CA VAL A 967 38.71 0.12 -13.26
C VAL A 967 37.96 -0.21 -14.54
N VAL A 968 38.70 -0.48 -15.62
CA VAL A 968 38.14 -0.82 -16.93
C VAL A 968 38.31 -2.31 -17.22
N TRP A 969 37.28 -2.94 -17.78
CA TRP A 969 37.26 -4.32 -18.24
C TRP A 969 37.03 -4.35 -19.75
N PRO A 970 38.02 -4.77 -20.55
CA PRO A 970 37.82 -5.04 -21.98
C PRO A 970 36.96 -6.30 -22.18
N LEU A 971 35.97 -6.23 -23.06
CA LEU A 971 35.12 -7.32 -23.50
C LEU A 971 35.44 -7.62 -24.98
N ALA A 972 35.57 -8.90 -25.31
CA ALA A 972 35.85 -9.36 -26.67
C ALA A 972 34.67 -9.02 -27.61
N THR A 973 34.96 -8.79 -28.89
CA THR A 973 33.92 -8.62 -29.92
C THR A 973 33.28 -9.96 -30.29
N GLU A 974 32.00 -9.97 -30.71
CA GLU A 974 31.27 -11.18 -31.15
C GLU A 974 32.04 -12.03 -32.19
N THR A 975 32.87 -11.39 -33.02
CA THR A 975 33.74 -12.05 -34.02
C THR A 975 34.88 -12.87 -33.38
N GLU A 976 35.36 -12.49 -32.20
CA GLU A 976 36.37 -13.22 -31.44
C GLU A 976 35.73 -14.35 -30.61
N GLU A 977 34.48 -14.20 -30.18
CA GLU A 977 33.70 -15.25 -29.50
C GLU A 977 33.41 -16.44 -30.41
N LEU A 978 33.22 -16.21 -31.72
CA LEU A 978 33.04 -17.27 -32.73
C LEU A 978 34.33 -18.06 -33.02
N LEU A 979 35.51 -17.52 -32.67
CA LEU A 979 36.82 -18.13 -32.90
C LEU A 979 37.36 -18.88 -31.66
N GLY A 980 36.75 -18.70 -30.48
CA GLY A 980 37.07 -19.41 -29.24
C GLY A 980 36.29 -20.72 -29.12
N GLU A 981 37.00 -21.85 -29.02
CA GLU A 981 36.41 -23.18 -28.94
C GLU A 981 35.63 -23.44 -27.63
N LEU A 982 34.54 -24.23 -27.76
CA LEU A 982 33.55 -24.75 -26.79
C LEU A 982 32.33 -23.85 -26.48
N PRO A 983 31.13 -24.20 -27.01
CA PRO A 983 29.88 -23.55 -26.60
C PRO A 983 29.57 -23.88 -25.14
N GLY A 984 29.70 -22.88 -24.26
CA GLY A 984 29.27 -22.94 -22.86
C GLY A 984 30.28 -22.45 -21.81
N SER A 985 31.55 -22.14 -22.17
CA SER A 985 32.50 -21.57 -21.20
C SER A 985 32.57 -20.04 -21.28
N ALA A 986 32.24 -19.36 -20.17
CA ALA A 986 32.36 -17.91 -20.08
C ALA A 986 33.83 -17.46 -20.19
N LEU A 987 34.09 -16.38 -20.94
CA LEU A 987 35.41 -15.77 -21.08
C LEU A 987 35.88 -15.19 -19.74
N GLN A 988 37.17 -15.31 -19.43
CA GLN A 988 37.75 -14.73 -18.21
C GLN A 988 38.11 -13.25 -18.46
N LEU A 989 37.49 -12.33 -17.71
CA LEU A 989 37.80 -10.91 -17.76
C LEU A 989 38.96 -10.55 -16.83
N ALA A 990 39.80 -9.62 -17.30
CA ALA A 990 40.84 -8.98 -16.51
C ALA A 990 40.62 -7.46 -16.50
N TRP A 991 40.78 -6.83 -15.34
CA TRP A 991 40.64 -5.40 -15.19
C TRP A 991 41.98 -4.68 -15.45
N HIS A 992 41.89 -3.43 -15.88
CA HIS A 992 43.02 -2.57 -16.18
C HIS A 992 42.82 -1.14 -15.65
N HIS A 993 43.93 -0.41 -15.55
CA HIS A 993 44.00 1.03 -15.32
C HIS A 993 43.18 1.53 -14.10
N PRO A 994 43.54 1.14 -12.86
CA PRO A 994 42.87 1.64 -11.67
C PRO A 994 43.09 3.14 -11.50
N ALA A 995 41.98 3.88 -11.39
CA ALA A 995 41.96 5.31 -11.14
C ALA A 995 41.33 5.57 -9.76
N ARG A 996 42.06 6.22 -8.85
CA ARG A 996 41.52 6.59 -7.54
C ARG A 996 40.57 7.79 -7.71
N ILE A 997 39.30 7.58 -7.42
CA ILE A 997 38.23 8.57 -7.60
C ILE A 997 37.69 9.08 -6.26
N HIS A 998 37.74 8.27 -5.21
CA HIS A 998 37.25 8.62 -3.88
C HIS A 998 38.19 8.13 -2.76
N GLN A 999 37.99 8.64 -1.56
CA GLN A 999 38.62 8.08 -0.35
C GLN A 999 37.94 6.76 0.08
N ASN A 1000 36.65 6.61 -0.20
CA ASN A 1000 35.80 5.48 0.18
C ASN A 1000 34.90 5.07 -1.00
N SER A 1001 33.84 4.31 -0.74
CA SER A 1001 32.90 3.79 -1.72
C SER A 1001 32.30 4.83 -2.66
N SER A 1002 32.27 4.49 -3.95
CA SER A 1002 31.40 5.12 -4.95
C SER A 1002 29.95 4.67 -4.71
N LYS A 1003 29.06 5.62 -4.40
CA LYS A 1003 27.64 5.38 -4.11
C LYS A 1003 26.72 5.60 -5.29
N ALA A 1004 27.09 6.52 -6.19
CA ALA A 1004 26.36 6.79 -7.41
C ALA A 1004 27.32 6.95 -8.58
N MET A 1005 26.88 6.56 -9.77
CA MET A 1005 27.61 6.75 -11.01
C MET A 1005 26.64 7.07 -12.14
N THR A 1006 27.00 8.03 -12.97
CA THR A 1006 26.24 8.38 -14.17
C THR A 1006 27.20 8.81 -15.27
N CYS A 1007 26.76 8.76 -16.52
CA CYS A 1007 27.60 9.10 -17.65
C CYS A 1007 26.85 9.88 -18.73
N HIS A 1008 27.61 10.59 -19.57
CA HIS A 1008 27.09 11.28 -20.73
C HIS A 1008 28.11 11.21 -21.87
N PRO A 1009 27.69 10.85 -23.10
CA PRO A 1009 28.59 10.84 -24.25
C PRO A 1009 28.96 12.29 -24.61
N VAL A 1010 30.26 12.56 -24.79
CA VAL A 1010 30.77 13.88 -25.18
C VAL A 1010 30.96 13.94 -26.69
N ASP A 1011 31.53 12.88 -27.24
CA ASP A 1011 31.71 12.63 -28.67
C ASP A 1011 31.70 11.11 -28.92
N ALA A 1012 32.05 10.67 -30.13
CA ALA A 1012 32.00 9.25 -30.50
C ALA A 1012 32.99 8.37 -29.72
N ASP A 1013 34.07 8.93 -29.15
CA ASP A 1013 35.09 8.19 -28.42
C ASP A 1013 35.15 8.56 -26.93
N THR A 1014 34.59 9.68 -26.51
CA THR A 1014 34.78 10.21 -25.15
C THR A 1014 33.48 10.24 -24.37
N TRP A 1015 33.52 9.69 -23.15
CA TRP A 1015 32.43 9.72 -22.17
C TRP A 1015 32.82 10.53 -20.95
N LEU A 1016 31.93 11.41 -20.49
CA LEU A 1016 32.03 12.03 -19.18
C LEU A 1016 31.35 11.09 -18.18
N VAL A 1017 32.12 10.55 -17.24
CA VAL A 1017 31.63 9.76 -16.11
C VAL A 1017 31.72 10.60 -14.85
N VAL A 1018 30.62 10.66 -14.10
CA VAL A 1018 30.54 11.35 -12.81
C VAL A 1018 30.20 10.33 -11.74
N SER A 1019 30.92 10.38 -10.62
CA SER A 1019 30.72 9.51 -9.46
C SER A 1019 30.53 10.33 -8.19
N GLY A 1020 29.56 9.90 -7.38
CA GLY A 1020 29.29 10.44 -6.05
C GLY A 1020 29.86 9.51 -4.98
N GLY A 1021 30.67 10.07 -4.08
CA GLY A 1021 31.35 9.31 -3.02
C GLY A 1021 30.66 9.35 -1.67
N ASP A 1022 30.90 8.31 -0.87
CA ASP A 1022 30.54 8.25 0.56
C ASP A 1022 31.27 9.33 1.39
N ASP A 1023 32.41 9.81 0.89
CA ASP A 1023 33.21 10.90 1.45
C ASP A 1023 32.64 12.32 1.18
N GLY A 1024 31.44 12.41 0.58
CA GLY A 1024 30.77 13.68 0.26
C GLY A 1024 31.40 14.44 -0.91
N SER A 1025 32.21 13.78 -1.72
CA SER A 1025 32.87 14.36 -2.90
C SER A 1025 32.23 13.92 -4.22
N LEU A 1026 32.51 14.67 -5.29
CA LEU A 1026 32.16 14.31 -6.67
C LEU A 1026 33.44 14.07 -7.48
N ALA A 1027 33.56 12.91 -8.12
CA ALA A 1027 34.66 12.61 -9.02
C ALA A 1027 34.18 12.67 -10.48
N CYS A 1028 34.96 13.27 -11.36
CA CYS A 1028 34.68 13.36 -12.79
C CYS A 1028 35.84 12.75 -13.59
N ILE A 1029 35.50 11.86 -14.53
CA ILE A 1029 36.45 11.12 -15.35
C ILE A 1029 36.03 11.29 -16.81
N LEU A 1030 36.99 11.61 -17.68
CA LEU A 1030 36.80 11.56 -19.14
C LEU A 1030 37.37 10.22 -19.64
N ALA A 1031 36.49 9.26 -19.94
CA ALA A 1031 36.85 7.89 -20.33
C ALA A 1031 36.75 7.68 -21.84
N ARG A 1032 37.61 6.81 -22.40
CA ARG A 1032 37.64 6.47 -23.83
C ARG A 1032 36.88 5.19 -24.16
N SER A 1033 36.03 5.25 -25.17
CA SER A 1033 35.15 4.17 -25.64
C SER A 1033 35.88 3.17 -26.55
N ALA A 1034 36.76 3.63 -27.45
CA ALA A 1034 37.42 2.78 -28.45
C ALA A 1034 38.47 1.82 -27.88
N SER A 1035 38.51 0.58 -28.38
CA SER A 1035 39.51 -0.42 -28.04
C SER A 1035 40.86 -0.04 -28.65
N SER A 1036 41.77 0.53 -27.85
CA SER A 1036 43.16 0.67 -28.30
C SER A 1036 43.88 -0.67 -28.14
N HIS A 1037 44.62 -1.11 -29.15
CA HIS A 1037 45.40 -2.36 -29.14
C HIS A 1037 46.64 -2.35 -28.21
N SER A 1038 46.82 -1.33 -27.37
CA SER A 1038 47.91 -1.28 -26.39
C SER A 1038 47.37 -1.31 -24.94
N PRO A 1039 47.44 -2.46 -24.24
CA PRO A 1039 46.96 -2.60 -22.87
C PRO A 1039 47.86 -1.92 -21.81
N ALA A 1040 48.96 -1.25 -22.20
CA ALA A 1040 50.02 -0.88 -21.26
C ALA A 1040 49.89 0.52 -20.63
N SER A 1041 49.14 1.46 -21.21
CA SER A 1041 49.11 2.86 -20.74
C SER A 1041 47.72 3.32 -20.29
N PRO A 1042 47.55 3.94 -19.10
CA PRO A 1042 46.28 4.54 -18.67
C PRO A 1042 45.68 5.56 -19.65
N ALA A 1043 46.51 6.20 -20.48
CA ALA A 1043 46.07 7.17 -21.50
C ALA A 1043 45.17 6.55 -22.59
N THR A 1044 45.11 5.22 -22.69
CA THR A 1044 44.23 4.51 -23.60
C THR A 1044 42.80 4.36 -23.07
N SER A 1045 42.62 4.52 -21.76
CA SER A 1045 41.33 4.40 -21.08
C SER A 1045 40.80 5.73 -20.58
N TYR A 1046 41.67 6.68 -20.25
CA TYR A 1046 41.30 7.99 -19.74
C TYR A 1046 41.96 9.11 -20.54
N VAL A 1047 41.20 10.17 -20.82
CA VAL A 1047 41.68 11.39 -21.50
C VAL A 1047 42.56 12.24 -20.56
N SER A 1048 42.21 12.27 -19.28
CA SER A 1048 42.91 13.03 -18.24
C SER A 1048 42.82 12.30 -16.88
N PRO A 1049 43.64 12.67 -15.88
CA PRO A 1049 43.44 12.24 -14.50
C PRO A 1049 42.03 12.61 -13.99
N PRO A 1050 41.44 11.85 -13.05
CA PRO A 1050 40.17 12.18 -12.43
C PRO A 1050 40.22 13.54 -11.73
N ILE A 1051 39.15 14.32 -11.85
CA ILE A 1051 38.97 15.60 -11.15
C ILE A 1051 38.04 15.38 -9.96
N LEU A 1052 38.51 15.75 -8.77
CA LEU A 1052 37.78 15.55 -7.52
C LEU A 1052 37.31 16.87 -6.93
N VAL A 1053 35.99 17.03 -6.79
CA VAL A 1053 35.36 18.14 -6.07
C VAL A 1053 35.10 17.70 -4.63
N SER A 1054 36.01 18.05 -3.73
CA SER A 1054 35.85 17.76 -2.29
C SER A 1054 34.76 18.61 -1.65
N ARG A 1055 34.13 18.08 -0.57
CA ARG A 1055 33.07 18.77 0.20
C ARG A 1055 31.91 19.27 -0.68
N ALA A 1056 31.56 18.50 -1.70
CA ALA A 1056 30.41 18.80 -2.55
C ALA A 1056 29.12 18.75 -1.71
N HIS A 1057 29.00 17.74 -0.86
CA HIS A 1057 27.90 17.52 0.08
C HIS A 1057 28.38 17.46 1.53
N GLY A 1058 27.46 17.68 2.48
CA GLY A 1058 27.73 17.55 3.93
C GLY A 1058 27.73 16.11 4.44
N SER A 1059 27.31 15.17 3.60
CA SER A 1059 27.27 13.72 3.84
C SER A 1059 27.48 13.00 2.49
N ALA A 1060 27.30 11.68 2.44
CA ALA A 1060 27.46 10.86 1.24
C ALA A 1060 26.63 11.39 0.06
N VAL A 1061 27.24 11.41 -1.14
CA VAL A 1061 26.54 11.69 -2.40
C VAL A 1061 25.98 10.39 -2.93
N THR A 1062 24.72 10.12 -2.64
CA THR A 1062 24.04 8.87 -2.97
C THR A 1062 23.37 8.88 -4.32
N SER A 1063 23.22 10.05 -4.96
CA SER A 1063 22.48 10.13 -6.21
C SER A 1063 22.99 11.26 -7.11
N CYS A 1064 23.10 10.99 -8.40
CA CYS A 1064 23.47 11.95 -9.41
C CYS A 1064 22.84 11.63 -10.77
N SER A 1065 22.52 12.66 -11.56
CA SER A 1065 21.98 12.49 -12.89
C SER A 1065 22.44 13.62 -13.82
N LEU A 1066 22.76 13.26 -15.06
CA LEU A 1066 23.21 14.18 -16.10
C LEU A 1066 22.07 14.52 -17.07
N LEU A 1067 22.05 15.78 -17.49
CA LEU A 1067 21.10 16.33 -18.45
C LEU A 1067 21.89 17.09 -19.52
N GLY A 1068 21.74 16.67 -20.77
CA GLY A 1068 22.11 17.49 -21.92
C GLY A 1068 21.00 18.48 -22.23
N HIS A 1069 21.35 19.76 -22.38
CA HIS A 1069 20.45 20.78 -22.90
C HIS A 1069 21.23 21.77 -23.76
N LYS A 1070 20.97 21.75 -25.06
CA LYS A 1070 21.72 22.44 -26.11
C LYS A 1070 23.19 22.04 -26.03
N SER A 1071 24.09 23.02 -25.93
CA SER A 1071 25.53 22.79 -25.75
C SER A 1071 25.96 22.66 -24.29
N ARG A 1072 25.03 22.64 -23.32
CA ARG A 1072 25.34 22.61 -21.88
C ARG A 1072 25.12 21.21 -21.32
N ILE A 1073 26.06 20.78 -20.50
CA ILE A 1073 25.94 19.55 -19.70
C ILE A 1073 25.67 19.96 -18.27
N LEU A 1074 24.46 19.66 -17.79
CA LEU A 1074 24.04 19.94 -16.43
C LEU A 1074 24.08 18.66 -15.61
N LEU A 1075 24.55 18.78 -14.37
CA LEU A 1075 24.59 17.68 -13.41
C LEU A 1075 23.73 18.07 -12.21
N VAL A 1076 22.85 17.16 -11.79
CA VAL A 1076 22.09 17.28 -10.54
C VAL A 1076 22.63 16.24 -9.55
N THR A 1077 22.88 16.65 -8.32
CA THR A 1077 23.37 15.75 -7.26
C THR A 1077 22.57 15.93 -5.98
N SER A 1078 22.40 14.83 -5.24
CA SER A 1078 21.76 14.80 -3.93
C SER A 1078 22.42 13.76 -3.04
N GLY A 1079 22.17 13.85 -1.74
CA GLY A 1079 22.77 12.99 -0.74
C GLY A 1079 21.99 12.97 0.56
N ASN A 1080 22.56 12.32 1.56
CA ASN A 1080 21.98 12.21 2.91
C ASN A 1080 21.95 13.57 3.66
N ASP A 1081 22.55 14.61 3.09
CA ASP A 1081 22.43 15.98 3.57
C ASP A 1081 21.12 16.68 3.13
N GLU A 1082 20.27 16.00 2.33
CA GLU A 1082 18.98 16.46 1.83
C GLU A 1082 19.08 17.71 0.94
N TRP A 1083 20.23 17.96 0.33
CA TRP A 1083 20.45 19.10 -0.55
C TRP A 1083 20.61 18.67 -2.00
N ILE A 1084 19.74 19.18 -2.85
CA ILE A 1084 19.88 19.10 -4.30
C ILE A 1084 20.80 20.23 -4.74
N ARG A 1085 21.81 19.90 -5.53
CA ARG A 1085 22.75 20.86 -6.11
C ARG A 1085 22.76 20.72 -7.63
N LEU A 1086 22.68 21.85 -8.31
CA LEU A 1086 22.79 21.93 -9.76
C LEU A 1086 24.19 22.41 -10.12
N TRP A 1087 24.84 21.69 -11.03
CA TRP A 1087 26.17 21.96 -11.53
C TRP A 1087 26.16 22.06 -13.04
N GLU A 1088 27.13 22.79 -13.58
CA GLU A 1088 27.43 22.88 -15.00
C GLU A 1088 28.83 22.34 -15.26
N MET A 1089 28.91 21.45 -16.24
CA MET A 1089 30.13 20.79 -16.67
C MET A 1089 30.56 21.37 -18.02
N VAL A 1090 31.68 22.08 -18.03
CA VAL A 1090 32.22 22.72 -19.23
C VAL A 1090 33.50 22.00 -19.65
N ILE A 1091 33.43 21.30 -20.77
CA ILE A 1091 34.57 20.57 -21.36
C ILE A 1091 35.35 21.54 -22.25
N ARG A 1092 36.65 21.67 -22.02
CA ARG A 1092 37.52 22.53 -22.83
C ARG A 1092 38.09 21.73 -24.01
N LYS A 1093 37.84 22.18 -25.23
CA LYS A 1093 38.47 21.60 -26.44
C LYS A 1093 39.86 22.21 -26.62
N THR A 1094 40.85 21.39 -26.88
CA THR A 1094 42.27 21.77 -27.07
C THR A 1094 42.57 22.39 -28.45
N ASP A 1095 41.62 23.09 -29.06
CA ASP A 1095 41.75 23.66 -30.42
C ASP A 1095 42.02 25.18 -30.44
N ASP A 1096 42.17 25.84 -29.29
CA ASP A 1096 42.63 27.24 -29.27
C ASP A 1096 44.12 27.29 -29.61
N GLU A 1097 44.40 27.80 -30.81
CA GLU A 1097 45.73 27.99 -31.37
C GLU A 1097 46.73 28.53 -30.33
N VAL A 1098 47.86 27.83 -30.25
CA VAL A 1098 49.05 28.17 -29.47
C VAL A 1098 49.55 29.54 -29.89
N GLY A 1099 49.08 30.58 -29.21
CA GLY A 1099 49.81 31.84 -29.04
C GLY A 1099 51.05 31.54 -28.19
N ALA A 1100 52.16 31.26 -28.85
CA ALA A 1100 53.45 31.02 -28.19
C ALA A 1100 53.82 32.20 -27.28
N GLY A 1101 53.81 31.97 -25.97
CA GLY A 1101 54.38 32.89 -24.99
C GLY A 1101 53.47 33.16 -23.80
N THR A 1102 53.39 32.22 -22.87
CA THR A 1102 53.53 32.44 -21.42
C THR A 1102 53.26 31.13 -20.69
N SER A 1103 54.15 30.76 -19.78
CA SER A 1103 54.00 29.63 -18.86
C SER A 1103 52.78 29.83 -17.96
N LYS A 1104 51.62 29.32 -18.38
CA LYS A 1104 50.47 29.10 -17.50
C LYS A 1104 50.46 27.65 -17.04
N GLU A 1105 50.12 27.45 -15.77
CA GLU A 1105 49.89 26.13 -15.17
C GLU A 1105 49.01 25.27 -16.08
N PRO A 1106 49.18 23.93 -16.10
CA PRO A 1106 48.30 23.05 -16.86
C PRO A 1106 46.85 23.27 -16.39
N GLU A 1107 46.04 23.91 -17.21
CA GLU A 1107 44.64 24.16 -16.90
C GLU A 1107 43.84 22.85 -17.04
N ASP A 1108 42.97 22.55 -16.07
CA ASP A 1108 42.15 21.34 -16.07
C ASP A 1108 41.26 21.22 -17.32
N ALA A 1109 41.14 20.00 -17.86
CA ALA A 1109 40.36 19.67 -19.06
C ALA A 1109 38.84 19.86 -18.90
N LEU A 1110 38.36 19.88 -17.65
CA LEU A 1110 36.96 20.05 -17.29
C LEU A 1110 36.83 21.15 -16.23
N ARG A 1111 35.96 22.12 -16.47
CA ARG A 1111 35.55 23.12 -15.47
C ARG A 1111 34.19 22.74 -14.91
N ILE A 1112 34.11 22.60 -13.59
CA ILE A 1112 32.89 22.25 -12.84
C ILE A 1112 32.42 23.47 -12.05
N GLN A 1113 31.18 23.91 -12.24
CA GLN A 1113 30.63 25.07 -11.55
C GLN A 1113 29.27 24.75 -10.92
N ARG A 1114 29.11 25.02 -9.61
CA ARG A 1114 27.78 24.96 -8.97
C ARG A 1114 26.96 26.18 -9.36
N LEU A 1115 25.78 25.96 -9.91
CA LEU A 1115 24.84 27.00 -10.35
C LEU A 1115 23.83 27.36 -9.25
N ASP A 1116 23.20 26.36 -8.66
CA ASP A 1116 22.11 26.56 -7.69
C ASP A 1116 22.05 25.42 -6.67
N LYS A 1117 21.29 25.60 -5.59
CA LYS A 1117 20.95 24.54 -4.63
C LYS A 1117 19.60 24.77 -3.96
N ILE A 1118 18.89 23.68 -3.69
CA ILE A 1118 17.64 23.68 -2.93
C ILE A 1118 17.61 22.49 -1.96
N LYS A 1119 16.92 22.63 -0.82
CA LYS A 1119 16.74 21.54 0.13
C LYS A 1119 15.55 20.70 -0.32
N THR A 1120 15.71 19.39 -0.46
CA THR A 1120 14.62 18.46 -0.77
C THR A 1120 13.78 18.15 0.46
N ASN A 1121 12.54 17.72 0.25
CA ASN A 1121 11.67 17.21 1.31
C ASN A 1121 11.74 15.68 1.47
N VAL A 1122 12.48 15.02 0.59
CA VAL A 1122 12.75 13.57 0.65
C VAL A 1122 13.94 13.33 1.57
N ALA A 1123 13.71 12.61 2.66
CA ALA A 1123 14.78 12.15 3.55
C ALA A 1123 15.49 10.92 2.95
N ASP A 1124 16.72 10.64 3.38
CA ASP A 1124 17.55 9.52 2.90
C ASP A 1124 17.50 9.37 1.37
N VAL A 1125 17.81 10.46 0.65
CA VAL A 1125 17.82 10.42 -0.82
C VAL A 1125 18.76 9.31 -1.27
N SER A 1126 18.26 8.43 -2.13
CA SER A 1126 18.96 7.22 -2.54
C SER A 1126 19.14 7.16 -4.07
N SER A 1127 18.22 7.76 -4.81
CA SER A 1127 18.16 7.62 -6.27
C SER A 1127 17.43 8.81 -6.89
N MET A 1128 17.73 9.07 -8.17
CA MET A 1128 17.10 10.14 -8.93
C MET A 1128 17.11 9.81 -10.41
N ALA A 1129 16.13 10.34 -11.15
CA ALA A 1129 16.06 10.17 -12.60
C ALA A 1129 15.45 11.40 -13.28
N VAL A 1130 15.90 11.69 -14.49
CA VAL A 1130 15.34 12.76 -15.33
C VAL A 1130 14.02 12.29 -15.94
N LEU A 1131 12.95 13.05 -15.73
CA LEU A 1131 11.62 12.79 -16.31
C LEU A 1131 11.48 13.44 -17.68
N ASP A 1132 11.80 14.73 -17.75
CA ASP A 1132 11.76 15.56 -18.94
C ASP A 1132 13.11 16.25 -19.10
N GLY A 1133 13.72 16.07 -20.26
CA GLY A 1133 14.98 16.69 -20.62
C GLY A 1133 15.18 16.64 -22.14
N GLY A 1134 16.00 17.55 -22.67
CA GLY A 1134 16.29 17.69 -24.09
C GLY A 1134 16.02 19.09 -24.63
N ASP A 1135 16.46 19.33 -25.87
CA ASP A 1135 16.52 20.67 -26.48
C ASP A 1135 15.15 21.32 -26.73
N ASP A 1136 14.10 20.50 -26.83
CA ASP A 1136 12.73 20.94 -27.12
C ASP A 1136 11.91 21.29 -25.88
N VAL A 1137 12.45 21.04 -24.67
CA VAL A 1137 11.72 21.25 -23.41
C VAL A 1137 12.17 22.56 -22.76
N ARG A 1138 11.20 23.42 -22.42
CA ARG A 1138 11.47 24.70 -21.75
C ARG A 1138 12.09 24.53 -20.36
N ASP A 1139 11.60 23.54 -19.62
CA ASP A 1139 12.02 23.26 -18.25
C ASP A 1139 12.32 21.75 -18.12
N ALA A 1140 13.44 21.39 -17.51
CA ALA A 1140 13.73 19.99 -17.20
C ALA A 1140 13.11 19.57 -15.86
N ARG A 1141 12.80 18.29 -15.70
CA ARG A 1141 12.24 17.73 -14.46
C ARG A 1141 13.06 16.55 -13.99
N VAL A 1142 13.37 16.53 -12.70
CA VAL A 1142 14.10 15.44 -12.04
C VAL A 1142 13.27 14.91 -10.90
N LEU A 1143 13.03 13.60 -10.90
CA LEU A 1143 12.41 12.87 -9.80
C LEU A 1143 13.49 12.45 -8.81
N ILE A 1144 13.28 12.80 -7.55
CA ILE A 1144 14.14 12.47 -6.41
C ILE A 1144 13.42 11.44 -5.54
N CYS A 1145 14.11 10.37 -5.16
CA CYS A 1145 13.56 9.25 -4.39
C CYS A 1145 14.39 8.95 -3.13
N GLY A 1146 13.71 8.50 -2.09
CA GLY A 1146 14.23 8.15 -0.76
C GLY A 1146 13.06 7.76 0.13
N VAL A 1147 12.92 8.36 1.31
CA VAL A 1147 11.67 8.31 2.08
C VAL A 1147 10.64 9.24 1.45
N GLY A 1148 9.88 8.69 0.51
CA GLY A 1148 8.99 9.43 -0.38
C GLY A 1148 9.66 9.85 -1.68
N MET A 1149 8.97 10.70 -2.44
CA MET A 1149 9.41 11.17 -3.75
C MET A 1149 9.07 12.64 -3.98
N GLU A 1150 9.91 13.32 -4.76
CA GLU A 1150 9.72 14.73 -5.10
C GLU A 1150 10.19 15.01 -6.53
N VAL A 1151 9.36 15.74 -7.30
CA VAL A 1151 9.73 16.28 -8.60
C VAL A 1151 10.22 17.70 -8.44
N VAL A 1152 11.45 17.94 -8.91
CA VAL A 1152 12.07 19.26 -8.96
C VAL A 1152 12.16 19.70 -10.42
N ARG A 1153 11.61 20.88 -10.71
CA ARG A 1153 11.70 21.55 -11.99
C ARG A 1153 12.95 22.42 -12.03
N ILE A 1154 13.68 22.33 -13.14
CA ILE A 1154 14.83 23.15 -13.48
C ILE A 1154 14.38 24.09 -14.60
N ALA A 1155 14.23 25.38 -14.28
CA ALA A 1155 13.99 26.40 -15.30
C ALA A 1155 15.29 26.69 -16.04
N LEU A 1156 15.37 26.39 -17.34
CA LEU A 1156 16.63 26.33 -18.12
C LEU A 1156 17.06 27.64 -18.80
#